data_AF-A0A524D0H2-F1
#
_entry.id   AF-A0A524D0H2-F1
#
_cell.length_a   1.000
_cell.length_b   1.000
_cell.length_c   1.000
_cell.angle_alpha   90.00
_cell.angle_beta   90.00
_cell.angle_gamma   90.00
#
_symmetry.space_group_name_H-M   'P 1'
#
loop_
_entity.id
_entity.type
_entity.pdbx_description
1 polymer ?
#
loop_
_entity_poly.entity_id
_entity_poly.type
_entity_poly.pdbx_seq_one_letter_code
_entity_poly.pdbx_strand_id
1 'polypeptide(L)'
;MTTPLSPPSQPISTVQKFEDFYRLFQDTPGVYKYQDHINDVYSKGGNTLTIYYEDLLAFDSQLAEKLRNDPEALLEDAVEAFKNVLKFQGGNIPKQKYFVRISTKDDKSPLTVSIRNLRAKDIDKLVWFKGILIRSSTIRPKITKASFECLLCGAQFEIVQLTSRIKLPKFCINKRCKAKAQSDFRLISKDSTFIDWQSITIQEIPEDLPAGRIPRAVQCILTHNLVDYVKPGDRLKAMGIFKSVMTASSKSFNSTLFKTFLDVNFIEPEDKSEEDIELSKEDKEKIENLAKEPMIQKKIARSVAPDIYGREDLKMASALSLFAGTRKKKPGGGYKRGDIHVLFVGDPGTGKSEILKSAVDISPRGLYTSGKGSTAVGLTAAVIKDTETGQMNLEAGAIVLANGGVAAIDEFDKMDTADRSALHEGMEQQSYHYNTEILAASGERIQLGKFVDEMMERNKNQIIEGKDCEILPFDNLNLYSTDFNRIFKIKTNRISRHKAPEYFYKFTFTNGRSILVTPEHPMFVFRDGKNQCIEAEECCENDFIPCPKYLPNSSQSIELASIQGSDQYNTKLINFPKNLTPKLSKILGYLVAEGHSYKGSAAEIGFSNKDSLLLKDFEELMKSVFQIEPYSYTDKDGVTSLRFISIDLYNWMNKNFPEVMNISIKKRIPSNILGASVKIAQEFLRGAFKGDGSV
;
A
#
# COMPACT_ATOMS: atom_id res chain seq x y z
N MET A 1 0.65 39.16 -75.87
CA MET A 1 1.44 39.20 -74.61
C MET A 1 0.51 38.81 -73.47
N THR A 2 0.37 37.52 -73.24
CA THR A 2 -0.47 36.96 -72.18
C THR A 2 0.34 36.94 -70.89
N THR A 3 -0.06 37.78 -69.94
CA THR A 3 0.47 37.78 -68.57
C THR A 3 0.21 36.41 -67.91
N PRO A 4 1.21 35.79 -67.26
CA PRO A 4 0.99 34.55 -66.55
C PRO A 4 0.06 34.82 -65.35
N LEU A 5 -0.99 34.01 -65.23
CA LEU A 5 -1.83 33.95 -64.05
C LEU A 5 -0.95 33.61 -62.85
N SER A 6 -1.03 34.44 -61.80
CA SER A 6 -0.44 34.18 -60.50
C SER A 6 -0.88 32.81 -59.98
N PRO A 7 0.03 32.02 -59.37
CA PRO A 7 -0.32 30.71 -58.84
C PRO A 7 -1.41 30.85 -57.76
N PRO A 8 -2.28 29.84 -57.59
CA PRO A 8 -3.38 29.90 -56.64
C PRO A 8 -2.83 30.00 -55.21
N SER A 9 -2.86 31.20 -54.64
CA SER A 9 -2.59 31.48 -53.24
C SER A 9 -3.85 31.28 -52.41
N GLN A 10 -4.29 30.03 -52.27
CA GLN A 10 -5.13 29.66 -51.13
C GLN A 10 -4.22 28.91 -50.14
N PRO A 11 -4.13 29.33 -48.87
CA PRO A 11 -3.53 28.47 -47.85
C PRO A 11 -4.42 27.24 -47.76
N ILE A 12 -3.95 26.11 -48.30
CA ILE A 12 -4.58 24.81 -48.07
C ILE A 12 -4.69 24.69 -46.55
N SER A 13 -5.92 24.57 -46.02
CA SER A 13 -6.10 24.53 -44.58
C SER A 13 -5.36 23.31 -44.04
N THR A 14 -4.64 23.48 -42.93
CA THR A 14 -3.96 22.39 -42.22
C THR A 14 -4.92 21.25 -41.90
N VAL A 15 -6.18 21.58 -41.60
CA VAL A 15 -7.29 20.64 -41.44
C VAL A 15 -7.50 19.77 -42.70
N GLN A 16 -7.57 20.35 -43.90
CA GLN A 16 -7.74 19.57 -45.15
C GLN A 16 -6.58 18.61 -45.38
N LYS A 17 -5.34 19.03 -45.09
CA LYS A 17 -4.18 18.13 -45.21
C LYS A 17 -4.27 16.92 -44.28
N PHE A 18 -4.79 17.10 -43.07
CA PHE A 18 -5.05 15.98 -42.17
C PHE A 18 -6.22 15.10 -42.64
N GLU A 19 -7.27 15.69 -43.20
CA GLU A 19 -8.37 14.92 -43.82
C GLU A 19 -7.87 14.06 -44.99
N ASP A 20 -7.02 14.62 -45.83
CA ASP A 20 -6.38 13.92 -46.94
C ASP A 20 -5.48 12.78 -46.43
N PHE A 21 -4.68 13.04 -45.39
CA PHE A 21 -3.85 12.02 -44.75
C PHE A 21 -4.70 10.84 -44.22
N TYR A 22 -5.79 11.13 -43.50
CA TYR A 22 -6.66 10.07 -42.96
C TYR A 22 -7.34 9.23 -44.03
N ARG A 23 -7.60 9.80 -45.22
CA ARG A 23 -8.28 9.11 -46.32
C ARG A 23 -7.33 8.41 -47.27
N LEU A 24 -6.16 8.98 -47.54
CA LEU A 24 -5.30 8.58 -48.65
C LEU A 24 -4.07 7.78 -48.20
N PHE A 25 -3.70 7.80 -46.92
CA PHE A 25 -2.52 7.07 -46.46
C PHE A 25 -2.72 5.55 -46.55
N GLN A 26 -1.78 4.89 -47.24
CA GLN A 26 -1.75 3.45 -47.44
C GLN A 26 -0.46 2.87 -46.85
N ASP A 27 -0.58 1.85 -45.98
CA ASP A 27 0.58 1.12 -45.43
C ASP A 27 1.05 0.05 -46.45
N THR A 28 0.08 -0.67 -47.02
CA THR A 28 0.26 -1.57 -48.15
C THR A 28 -0.70 -1.20 -49.28
N PRO A 29 -0.37 -1.49 -50.55
CA PRO A 29 -1.21 -1.10 -51.69
C PRO A 29 -2.66 -1.58 -51.52
N GLY A 30 -3.60 -0.64 -51.43
CA GLY A 30 -5.03 -0.92 -51.27
C GLY A 30 -5.55 -1.04 -49.84
N VAL A 31 -4.70 -0.95 -48.80
CA VAL A 31 -5.12 -0.93 -47.39
C VAL A 31 -4.97 0.47 -46.80
N TYR A 32 -6.10 1.11 -46.51
CA TYR A 32 -6.17 2.47 -45.97
C TYR A 32 -6.18 2.45 -44.45
N LYS A 33 -4.98 2.29 -43.87
CA LYS A 33 -4.76 2.09 -42.42
C LYS A 33 -5.56 3.02 -41.52
N TYR A 34 -5.51 4.33 -41.75
CA TYR A 34 -6.18 5.29 -40.88
C TYR A 34 -7.69 5.34 -41.11
N GLN A 35 -8.15 5.09 -42.33
CA GLN A 35 -9.58 4.97 -42.61
C GLN A 35 -10.18 3.76 -41.89
N ASP A 36 -9.52 2.61 -41.96
CA ASP A 36 -9.94 1.38 -41.27
C ASP A 36 -9.88 1.57 -39.75
N HIS A 37 -8.81 2.19 -39.24
CA HIS A 37 -8.68 2.48 -37.81
C HIS A 37 -9.76 3.46 -37.32
N ILE A 38 -10.15 4.46 -38.11
CA ILE A 38 -11.25 5.37 -37.78
C ILE A 38 -12.59 4.61 -37.75
N ASN A 39 -12.83 3.70 -38.69
CA ASN A 39 -14.02 2.85 -38.71
C ASN A 39 -14.08 1.93 -37.48
N ASP A 40 -12.94 1.38 -37.06
CA ASP A 40 -12.83 0.56 -35.85
C ASP A 40 -13.10 1.38 -34.59
N VAL A 41 -12.55 2.58 -34.50
CA VAL A 41 -12.80 3.51 -33.39
C VAL A 41 -14.28 3.86 -33.32
N TYR A 42 -14.92 4.15 -34.46
CA TYR A 42 -16.34 4.42 -34.53
C TYR A 42 -17.18 3.21 -34.09
N SER A 43 -16.86 2.01 -34.59
CA SER A 43 -17.58 0.76 -34.27
C SER A 43 -17.48 0.39 -32.79
N LYS A 44 -16.33 0.65 -32.16
CA LYS A 44 -16.10 0.43 -30.72
C LYS A 44 -16.67 1.56 -29.84
N GLY A 45 -17.20 2.63 -30.44
CA GLY A 45 -17.64 3.83 -29.71
C GLY A 45 -16.48 4.62 -29.08
N GLY A 46 -15.25 4.38 -29.53
CA GLY A 46 -14.07 5.10 -29.06
C GLY A 46 -14.05 6.55 -29.53
N ASN A 47 -13.28 7.37 -28.82
CA ASN A 47 -13.13 8.81 -29.08
C ASN A 47 -11.68 9.23 -29.34
N THR A 48 -10.76 8.26 -29.45
CA THR A 48 -9.32 8.49 -29.53
C THR A 48 -8.77 7.86 -30.80
N LEU A 49 -8.05 8.66 -31.60
CA LEU A 49 -7.32 8.21 -32.79
C LEU A 49 -5.82 8.29 -32.53
N THR A 50 -5.09 7.20 -32.77
CA THR A 50 -3.62 7.18 -32.65
C THR A 50 -3.00 7.27 -34.03
N ILE A 51 -2.02 8.17 -34.20
CA ILE A 51 -1.30 8.42 -35.45
C ILE A 51 0.20 8.21 -35.21
N TYR A 52 0.86 7.53 -36.14
CA TYR A 52 2.32 7.41 -36.12
C TYR A 52 2.98 8.61 -36.80
N TYR A 53 3.95 9.21 -36.12
CA TYR A 53 4.68 10.37 -36.65
C TYR A 53 5.42 10.03 -37.96
N GLU A 54 5.96 8.82 -38.07
CA GLU A 54 6.67 8.35 -39.26
C GLU A 54 5.75 8.25 -40.48
N ASP A 55 4.50 7.82 -40.27
CA ASP A 55 3.49 7.74 -41.33
C ASP A 55 3.14 9.14 -41.85
N LEU A 56 3.03 10.12 -40.95
CA LEU A 56 2.80 11.53 -41.31
C LEU A 56 4.00 12.12 -42.06
N LEU A 57 5.22 11.81 -41.61
CA LEU A 57 6.46 12.26 -42.24
C LEU A 57 6.61 11.70 -43.67
N ALA A 58 6.20 10.45 -43.89
CA ALA A 58 6.21 9.81 -45.20
C ALA A 58 5.19 10.42 -46.16
N PHE A 59 4.04 10.87 -45.66
CA PHE A 59 2.98 11.48 -46.46
C PHE A 59 3.24 12.97 -46.75
N ASP A 60 3.45 13.79 -45.72
CA ASP A 60 3.75 15.22 -45.82
C ASP A 60 4.82 15.62 -44.80
N SER A 61 6.07 15.70 -45.27
CA SER A 61 7.22 16.11 -44.46
C SER A 61 7.08 17.52 -43.86
N GLN A 62 6.45 18.46 -44.58
CA GLN A 62 6.25 19.82 -44.09
C GLN A 62 5.25 19.86 -42.95
N LEU A 63 4.18 19.06 -43.04
CA LEU A 63 3.18 18.95 -41.99
C LEU A 63 3.79 18.33 -40.72
N ALA A 64 4.61 17.29 -40.87
CA ALA A 64 5.30 16.64 -39.77
C ALA A 64 6.32 17.56 -39.07
N GLU A 65 7.08 18.36 -39.81
CA GLU A 65 8.01 19.35 -39.22
C GLU A 65 7.27 20.47 -38.49
N LYS A 66 6.14 20.94 -39.03
CA LYS A 66 5.29 21.92 -38.35
C LYS A 66 4.71 21.35 -37.06
N LEU A 67 4.23 20.10 -37.10
CA LEU A 67 3.67 19.41 -35.92
C LEU A 67 4.72 19.26 -34.80
N ARG A 68 5.98 19.06 -35.15
CA ARG A 68 7.08 19.00 -34.18
C ARG A 68 7.35 20.34 -33.50
N ASN A 69 7.28 21.44 -34.26
CA ASN A 69 7.66 22.77 -33.79
C ASN A 69 6.50 23.55 -33.15
N ASP A 70 5.26 23.32 -33.58
CA ASP A 70 4.05 23.95 -33.05
C ASP A 70 2.91 22.92 -32.92
N PRO A 71 3.01 21.99 -31.95
CA PRO A 71 2.07 20.89 -31.82
C PRO A 71 0.67 21.31 -31.34
N GLU A 72 0.52 22.39 -30.57
CA GLU A 72 -0.73 22.70 -29.88
C GLU A 72 -1.86 23.07 -30.86
N ALA A 73 -1.59 23.99 -31.80
CA ALA A 73 -2.56 24.38 -32.82
C ALA A 73 -2.85 23.22 -33.81
N LEU A 74 -1.81 22.48 -34.22
CA LEU A 74 -1.97 21.39 -35.19
C LEU A 74 -2.70 20.17 -34.63
N LEU A 75 -2.59 19.90 -33.33
CA LEU A 75 -3.39 18.87 -32.67
C LEU A 75 -4.87 19.23 -32.64
N GLU A 76 -5.21 20.50 -32.45
CA GLU A 76 -6.61 20.97 -32.55
C GLU A 76 -7.15 20.80 -33.98
N ASP A 77 -6.37 21.21 -34.98
CA ASP A 77 -6.70 21.01 -36.41
C ASP A 77 -6.88 19.52 -36.75
N ALA A 78 -6.00 18.66 -36.25
CA ALA A 78 -6.06 17.21 -36.47
C ALA A 78 -7.31 16.58 -35.84
N VAL A 79 -7.74 17.07 -34.67
CA VAL A 79 -9.00 16.66 -34.01
C VAL A 79 -10.21 17.14 -34.79
N GLU A 80 -10.17 18.34 -35.37
CA GLU A 80 -11.24 18.84 -36.24
C GLU A 80 -11.38 18.00 -37.52
N ALA A 81 -10.25 17.71 -38.18
CA ALA A 81 -10.20 16.81 -39.34
C ALA A 81 -10.78 15.43 -39.01
N PHE A 82 -10.42 14.86 -37.86
CA PHE A 82 -10.95 13.57 -37.40
C PHE A 82 -12.49 13.61 -37.22
N LYS A 83 -13.02 14.69 -36.63
CA LYS A 83 -14.48 14.88 -36.51
C LYS A 83 -15.15 15.00 -37.88
N ASN A 84 -14.54 15.68 -38.85
CA ASN A 84 -15.11 15.85 -40.19
C ASN A 84 -15.19 14.52 -40.94
N VAL A 85 -14.14 13.68 -40.84
CA VAL A 85 -14.16 12.32 -41.43
C VAL A 85 -15.25 11.46 -40.80
N LEU A 86 -15.40 11.50 -39.47
CA LEU A 86 -16.48 10.79 -38.77
C LEU A 86 -17.88 11.25 -39.21
N LYS A 87 -18.10 12.57 -39.40
CA LYS A 87 -19.40 13.11 -39.84
C LYS A 87 -19.76 12.63 -41.24
N PHE A 88 -18.76 12.50 -42.10
CA PHE A 88 -18.94 12.05 -43.48
C PHE A 88 -19.35 10.57 -43.54
N GLN A 89 -18.85 9.75 -42.62
CA GLN A 89 -19.11 8.30 -42.58
C GLN A 89 -20.37 7.93 -41.77
N GLY A 90 -20.69 8.67 -40.71
CA GLY A 90 -21.85 8.45 -39.86
C GLY A 90 -22.50 9.78 -39.48
N GLY A 91 -23.67 10.08 -40.04
CA GLY A 91 -24.28 11.41 -40.01
C GLY A 91 -24.60 12.00 -38.62
N ASN A 92 -24.41 11.27 -37.52
CA ASN A 92 -24.59 11.81 -36.16
C ASN A 92 -23.46 11.35 -35.22
N ILE A 93 -22.64 12.30 -34.78
CA ILE A 93 -21.53 12.07 -33.85
C ILE A 93 -22.02 12.28 -32.42
N PRO A 94 -21.72 11.38 -31.47
CA PRO A 94 -21.96 11.62 -30.05
C PRO A 94 -21.32 12.93 -29.58
N LYS A 95 -22.02 13.69 -28.72
CA LYS A 95 -21.49 14.93 -28.12
C LYS A 95 -20.43 14.63 -27.04
N GLN A 96 -19.34 14.00 -27.45
CA GLN A 96 -18.20 13.68 -26.59
C GLN A 96 -16.93 14.39 -27.06
N LYS A 97 -15.91 14.45 -26.19
CA LYS A 97 -14.62 15.03 -26.53
C LYS A 97 -13.79 13.99 -27.29
N TYR A 98 -13.22 14.40 -28.42
CA TYR A 98 -12.38 13.58 -29.29
C TYR A 98 -10.90 13.94 -29.10
N PHE A 99 -10.02 12.96 -29.23
CA PHE A 99 -8.58 13.11 -29.03
C PHE A 99 -7.81 12.49 -30.20
N VAL A 100 -6.75 13.18 -30.63
CA VAL A 100 -5.75 12.65 -31.55
C VAL A 100 -4.45 12.51 -30.78
N ARG A 101 -3.89 11.31 -30.78
CA ARG A 101 -2.71 10.92 -30.00
C ARG A 101 -1.59 10.59 -30.99
N ILE A 102 -0.40 11.13 -30.76
CA ILE A 102 0.76 10.91 -31.63
C ILE A 102 1.65 9.88 -30.96
N SER A 103 1.94 8.80 -31.67
CA SER A 103 2.90 7.76 -31.30
C SER A 103 4.03 7.69 -32.32
N THR A 104 5.06 6.91 -32.02
CA THR A 104 6.21 6.64 -32.90
C THR A 104 6.38 5.14 -33.05
N LYS A 105 6.63 4.66 -34.27
CA LYS A 105 6.91 3.23 -34.53
C LYS A 105 8.28 2.80 -34.00
N ASP A 106 9.26 3.69 -34.08
CA ASP A 106 10.67 3.38 -33.80
C ASP A 106 11.25 4.21 -32.66
N ASP A 107 12.11 3.59 -31.84
CA ASP A 107 12.89 4.30 -30.82
C ASP A 107 13.90 5.30 -31.39
N LYS A 108 14.21 5.18 -32.69
CA LYS A 108 15.09 6.09 -33.44
C LYS A 108 14.35 7.26 -34.09
N SER A 109 13.09 7.48 -33.75
CA SER A 109 12.31 8.62 -34.25
C SER A 109 13.06 9.95 -34.02
N PRO A 110 12.97 10.93 -34.94
CA PRO A 110 13.59 12.24 -34.76
C PRO A 110 13.05 13.02 -33.55
N LEU A 111 11.95 12.56 -32.96
CA LEU A 111 11.33 13.11 -31.75
C LEU A 111 11.99 12.60 -30.45
N THR A 112 12.78 11.53 -30.51
CA THR A 112 13.40 10.91 -29.32
C THR A 112 14.45 11.83 -28.71
N VAL A 113 14.25 12.21 -27.45
CA VAL A 113 15.17 13.03 -26.67
C VAL A 113 15.41 12.37 -25.32
N SER A 114 16.66 12.22 -24.90
CA SER A 114 16.95 11.79 -23.52
C SER A 114 16.49 12.87 -22.54
N ILE A 115 15.88 12.45 -21.41
CA ILE A 115 15.46 13.35 -20.32
C ILE A 115 16.59 14.31 -19.91
N ARG A 116 17.85 13.84 -19.95
CA ARG A 116 19.05 14.62 -19.66
C ARG A 116 19.30 15.78 -20.59
N ASN A 117 18.89 15.62 -21.84
CA ASN A 117 19.15 16.53 -22.95
C ASN A 117 18.05 17.56 -23.15
N LEU A 118 16.93 17.45 -22.42
CA LEU A 118 15.88 18.46 -22.41
C LEU A 118 16.44 19.81 -21.96
N ARG A 119 16.37 20.79 -22.86
CA ARG A 119 16.87 22.17 -22.67
C ARG A 119 15.85 23.17 -23.21
N ALA A 120 16.17 24.45 -23.08
CA ALA A 120 15.32 25.54 -23.55
C ALA A 120 14.95 25.44 -25.05
N LYS A 121 15.80 24.83 -25.89
CA LYS A 121 15.55 24.62 -27.32
C LYS A 121 14.37 23.68 -27.63
N ASP A 122 13.97 22.88 -26.64
CA ASP A 122 12.92 21.87 -26.74
C ASP A 122 11.58 22.37 -26.16
N ILE A 123 11.56 23.60 -25.61
CA ILE A 123 10.33 24.22 -25.09
C ILE A 123 9.33 24.41 -26.23
N ASP A 124 8.06 24.13 -25.93
CA ASP A 124 6.89 24.19 -26.81
C ASP A 124 6.98 23.25 -28.03
N LYS A 125 7.92 22.30 -28.02
CA LYS A 125 8.06 21.26 -29.05
C LYS A 125 7.54 19.92 -28.57
N LEU A 126 7.19 19.08 -29.54
CA LEU A 126 6.85 17.69 -29.30
C LEU A 126 8.13 16.88 -28.99
N VAL A 127 8.16 16.24 -27.82
CA VAL A 127 9.29 15.42 -27.37
C VAL A 127 8.81 14.02 -26.98
N TRP A 128 9.64 13.04 -27.31
CA TRP A 128 9.44 11.64 -26.97
C TRP A 128 10.59 11.17 -26.08
N PHE A 129 10.28 10.55 -24.95
CA PHE A 129 11.31 9.95 -24.10
C PHE A 129 10.82 8.71 -23.37
N LYS A 130 11.77 7.81 -23.08
CA LYS A 130 11.59 6.64 -22.22
C LYS A 130 12.02 6.93 -20.79
N GLY A 131 11.36 6.32 -19.82
CA GLY A 131 11.69 6.46 -18.41
C GLY A 131 10.86 5.55 -17.50
N ILE A 132 11.14 5.62 -16.20
CA ILE A 132 10.43 4.88 -15.15
C ILE A 132 9.54 5.83 -14.38
N LEU A 133 8.30 5.43 -14.12
CA LEU A 133 7.40 6.20 -13.26
C LEU A 133 7.77 6.04 -11.78
N ILE A 134 8.23 7.12 -11.13
CA ILE A 134 8.62 7.06 -9.71
C ILE A 134 7.53 7.56 -8.75
N ARG A 135 6.77 8.55 -9.20
CA ARG A 135 5.78 9.26 -8.37
C ARG A 135 4.53 9.54 -9.16
N SER A 136 3.37 9.27 -8.56
CA SER A 136 2.06 9.68 -9.06
C SER A 136 1.33 10.46 -7.98
N SER A 137 0.61 11.51 -8.39
CA SER A 137 -0.34 12.21 -7.52
C SER A 137 -1.68 11.48 -7.52
N THR A 138 -2.50 11.80 -6.51
CA THR A 138 -3.93 11.50 -6.58
C THR A 138 -4.59 12.22 -7.77
N ILE A 139 -5.66 11.63 -8.28
CA ILE A 139 -6.47 12.20 -9.36
C ILE A 139 -7.23 13.42 -8.81
N ARG A 140 -7.21 14.54 -9.54
CA ARG A 140 -7.90 15.76 -9.15
C ARG A 140 -8.66 16.37 -10.31
N PRO A 141 -9.83 16.98 -10.06
CA PRO A 141 -10.51 17.75 -11.09
C PRO A 141 -9.83 19.12 -11.27
N LYS A 142 -9.47 19.45 -12.50
CA LYS A 142 -8.98 20.77 -12.93
C LYS A 142 -10.08 21.53 -13.67
N ILE A 143 -10.32 22.77 -13.28
CA ILE A 143 -11.29 23.64 -13.97
C ILE A 143 -10.68 24.11 -15.30
N THR A 144 -11.36 23.85 -16.41
CA THR A 144 -11.00 24.38 -17.75
C THR A 144 -11.79 25.62 -18.11
N LYS A 145 -13.09 25.66 -17.79
CA LYS A 145 -13.93 26.85 -17.93
C LYS A 145 -14.62 27.11 -16.61
N ALA A 146 -14.36 28.27 -16.06
CA ALA A 146 -14.95 28.73 -14.81
C ALA A 146 -16.16 29.62 -15.13
N SER A 147 -17.31 29.25 -14.58
CA SER A 147 -18.54 30.03 -14.67
C SER A 147 -18.58 31.04 -13.52
N PHE A 148 -18.68 32.32 -13.85
CA PHE A 148 -18.72 33.41 -12.87
C PHE A 148 -20.07 34.10 -12.91
N GLU A 149 -20.57 34.47 -11.73
CA GLU A 149 -21.75 35.29 -11.52
C GLU A 149 -21.35 36.65 -10.98
N CYS A 150 -21.84 37.71 -11.63
CA CYS A 150 -21.67 39.07 -11.15
C CYS A 150 -22.67 39.40 -10.04
N LEU A 151 -22.19 39.70 -8.83
CA LEU A 151 -23.04 40.00 -7.67
C LEU A 151 -23.82 41.32 -7.82
N LEU A 152 -23.41 42.21 -8.72
CA LEU A 152 -24.09 43.50 -8.95
C LEU A 152 -25.23 43.43 -9.97
N CYS A 153 -25.18 42.51 -10.94
CA CYS A 153 -26.18 42.45 -12.01
C CYS A 153 -26.74 41.06 -12.31
N GLY A 154 -26.29 40.01 -11.60
CA GLY A 154 -26.73 38.63 -11.78
C GLY A 154 -26.30 37.97 -13.10
N ALA A 155 -25.53 38.66 -13.95
CA ALA A 155 -25.08 38.10 -15.20
C ALA A 155 -24.08 36.95 -14.97
N GLN A 156 -24.36 35.79 -15.56
CA GLN A 156 -23.48 34.62 -15.57
C GLN A 156 -22.71 34.54 -16.89
N PHE A 157 -21.41 34.24 -16.81
CA PHE A 157 -20.57 34.07 -17.99
C PHE A 157 -19.37 33.17 -17.69
N GLU A 158 -18.89 32.49 -18.73
CA GLU A 158 -17.75 31.57 -18.64
C GLU A 158 -16.44 32.27 -19.02
N ILE A 159 -15.38 31.98 -18.27
CA ILE A 159 -14.00 32.33 -18.64
C ILE A 159 -13.15 31.06 -18.70
N VAL A 160 -12.42 30.91 -19.81
CA VAL A 160 -11.42 29.85 -19.97
C VAL A 160 -10.26 30.07 -19.00
N GLN A 161 -9.93 29.04 -18.25
CA GLN A 161 -8.87 29.02 -17.25
C GLN A 161 -7.65 28.26 -17.81
N LEU A 162 -6.64 29.01 -18.25
CA LEU A 162 -5.40 28.45 -18.80
C LEU A 162 -4.29 28.32 -17.76
N THR A 163 -4.40 29.03 -16.65
CA THR A 163 -3.38 29.10 -15.60
C THR A 163 -3.69 28.16 -14.43
N SER A 164 -2.64 27.79 -13.68
CA SER A 164 -2.76 27.02 -12.44
C SER A 164 -3.51 27.77 -11.32
N ARG A 165 -3.57 29.11 -11.40
CA ARG A 165 -4.43 29.94 -10.57
C ARG A 165 -5.69 30.31 -11.31
N ILE A 166 -6.81 30.37 -10.59
CA ILE A 166 -8.09 30.85 -11.13
C ILE A 166 -7.93 32.34 -11.49
N LYS A 167 -8.04 32.63 -12.77
CA LYS A 167 -8.10 33.98 -13.32
C LYS A 167 -9.51 34.50 -13.16
N LEU A 168 -9.69 35.43 -12.23
CA LEU A 168 -10.95 36.13 -12.02
C LEU A 168 -11.24 37.11 -13.17
N PRO A 169 -12.54 37.35 -13.49
CA PRO A 169 -12.93 38.39 -14.44
C PRO A 169 -12.38 39.76 -14.03
N LYS A 170 -11.92 40.55 -15.01
CA LYS A 170 -11.53 41.97 -14.79
C LYS A 170 -12.70 42.93 -14.95
N PHE A 171 -13.75 42.52 -15.66
CA PHE A 171 -14.94 43.29 -15.96
C PHE A 171 -16.11 42.36 -16.22
N CYS A 172 -17.33 42.84 -15.97
CA CYS A 172 -18.55 42.10 -16.29
C CYS A 172 -18.84 42.14 -17.80
N ILE A 173 -19.41 41.06 -18.35
CA ILE A 173 -19.87 40.99 -19.74
C ILE A 173 -20.98 42.03 -20.03
N ASN A 174 -21.79 42.37 -19.02
CA ASN A 174 -22.80 43.40 -19.14
C ASN A 174 -22.14 44.78 -19.13
N LYS A 175 -22.08 45.42 -20.30
CA LYS A 175 -21.48 46.75 -20.51
C LYS A 175 -22.10 47.86 -19.65
N ARG A 176 -23.32 47.67 -19.14
CA ARG A 176 -23.99 48.63 -18.23
C ARG A 176 -23.61 48.45 -16.77
N CYS A 177 -22.94 47.35 -16.40
CA CYS A 177 -22.55 47.05 -15.03
C CYS A 177 -21.19 47.68 -14.69
N LYS A 178 -21.06 48.25 -13.49
CA LYS A 178 -19.82 48.87 -13.00
C LYS A 178 -18.89 47.90 -12.24
N ALA A 179 -19.21 46.59 -12.22
CA ALA A 179 -18.39 45.56 -11.57
C ALA A 179 -16.99 45.51 -12.18
N LYS A 180 -15.98 45.73 -11.34
CA LYS A 180 -14.55 45.78 -11.70
C LYS A 180 -13.65 45.13 -10.66
N ALA A 181 -14.13 44.98 -9.41
CA ALA A 181 -13.34 44.37 -8.35
C ALA A 181 -13.45 42.85 -8.42
N GLN A 182 -12.39 42.15 -8.01
CA GLN A 182 -12.38 40.68 -7.93
C GLN A 182 -13.44 40.12 -6.98
N SER A 183 -13.81 40.89 -5.95
CA SER A 183 -14.88 40.56 -4.99
C SER A 183 -16.29 40.60 -5.60
N ASP A 184 -16.46 41.25 -6.74
CA ASP A 184 -17.77 41.42 -7.38
C ASP A 184 -18.22 40.15 -8.13
N PHE A 185 -17.33 39.17 -8.27
CA PHE A 185 -17.55 37.95 -9.04
C PHE A 185 -17.50 36.72 -8.14
N ARG A 186 -18.54 35.90 -8.22
CA ARG A 186 -18.63 34.61 -7.53
C ARG A 186 -18.40 33.47 -8.51
N LEU A 187 -17.51 32.54 -8.19
CA LEU A 187 -17.33 31.31 -8.95
C LEU A 187 -18.51 30.36 -8.68
N ILE A 188 -19.23 29.95 -9.73
CA ILE A 188 -20.23 28.90 -9.67
C ILE A 188 -19.57 27.58 -10.07
N SER A 189 -19.29 26.74 -9.07
CA SER A 189 -18.68 25.43 -9.32
C SER A 189 -19.60 24.50 -10.11
N LYS A 190 -20.93 24.56 -9.93
CA LYS A 190 -21.89 23.65 -10.60
C LYS A 190 -21.90 23.79 -12.12
N ASP A 191 -21.78 25.02 -12.61
CA ASP A 191 -21.83 25.32 -14.04
C ASP A 191 -20.42 25.39 -14.66
N SER A 192 -19.38 25.15 -13.86
CA SER A 192 -18.00 25.12 -14.34
C SER A 192 -17.69 23.75 -14.95
N THR A 193 -16.83 23.75 -15.97
CA THR A 193 -16.37 22.50 -16.61
C THR A 193 -15.06 22.03 -15.97
N PHE A 194 -15.05 20.78 -15.53
CA PHE A 194 -13.90 20.12 -14.92
C PHE A 194 -13.37 19.02 -15.83
N ILE A 195 -12.06 18.79 -15.74
CA ILE A 195 -11.38 17.67 -16.39
C ILE A 195 -10.54 16.94 -15.36
N ASP A 196 -10.37 15.63 -15.52
CA ASP A 196 -9.45 14.88 -14.68
C ASP A 196 -8.00 15.27 -14.97
N TRP A 197 -7.25 15.46 -13.91
CA TRP A 197 -5.87 15.88 -13.91
C TRP A 197 -5.07 15.01 -12.94
N GLN A 198 -3.88 14.61 -13.37
CA GLN A 198 -2.94 13.89 -12.55
C GLN A 198 -1.52 14.33 -12.88
N SER A 199 -0.69 14.54 -11.86
CA SER A 199 0.74 14.79 -12.04
C SER A 199 1.51 13.52 -11.76
N ILE A 200 2.38 13.17 -12.68
CA ILE A 200 3.33 12.09 -12.54
C ILE A 200 4.76 12.61 -12.62
N THR A 201 5.74 11.83 -12.19
CA THR A 201 7.16 12.16 -12.32
C THR A 201 7.87 10.95 -12.91
N ILE A 202 8.50 11.16 -14.07
CA ILE A 202 9.22 10.12 -14.81
C ILE A 202 10.72 10.37 -14.65
N GLN A 203 11.47 9.32 -14.35
CA GLN A 203 12.91 9.34 -14.17
C GLN A 203 13.63 8.61 -15.32
N GLU A 204 14.88 9.00 -15.59
CA GLU A 204 15.80 8.23 -16.45
C GLU A 204 15.93 6.78 -15.98
N ILE A 205 15.96 5.85 -16.93
CA ILE A 205 16.23 4.44 -16.65
C ILE A 205 17.69 4.31 -16.16
N PRO A 206 17.96 3.65 -15.03
CA PRO A 206 19.31 3.51 -14.49
C PRO A 206 20.33 2.89 -15.46
N GLU A 207 19.90 1.95 -16.29
CA GLU A 207 20.72 1.26 -17.31
C GLU A 207 21.27 2.22 -18.38
N ASP A 208 20.52 3.28 -18.73
CA ASP A 208 20.93 4.28 -19.71
C ASP A 208 21.88 5.34 -19.11
N LEU A 209 22.20 5.26 -17.81
CA LEU A 209 23.01 6.27 -17.14
C LEU A 209 24.51 6.06 -17.38
N PRO A 210 25.26 7.12 -17.75
CA PRO A 210 26.71 7.06 -17.70
C PRO A 210 27.21 6.93 -16.25
N ALA A 211 28.26 6.13 -16.07
CA ALA A 211 28.82 5.81 -14.76
C ALA A 211 29.04 7.05 -13.87
N GLY A 212 28.54 6.99 -12.64
CA GLY A 212 28.75 8.01 -11.60
C GLY A 212 27.85 9.25 -11.69
N ARG A 213 26.83 9.28 -12.55
CA ARG A 213 25.89 10.43 -12.64
C ARG A 213 24.53 10.11 -12.01
N ILE A 214 23.96 11.11 -11.33
CA ILE A 214 22.62 11.03 -10.74
C ILE A 214 21.57 11.06 -11.86
N PRO A 215 20.55 10.19 -11.82
CA PRO A 215 19.41 10.23 -12.74
C PRO A 215 18.62 11.53 -12.60
N ARG A 216 18.14 12.06 -13.73
CA ARG A 216 17.23 13.21 -13.74
C ARG A 216 15.78 12.75 -13.89
N ALA A 217 14.86 13.58 -13.40
CA ALA A 217 13.44 13.33 -13.49
C ALA A 217 12.71 14.55 -14.03
N VAL A 218 11.60 14.31 -14.73
CA VAL A 218 10.74 15.33 -15.32
C VAL A 218 9.31 15.13 -14.82
N GLN A 219 8.69 16.22 -14.40
CA GLN A 219 7.28 16.24 -14.04
C GLN A 219 6.43 16.20 -15.32
N CYS A 220 5.47 15.29 -15.38
CA CYS A 220 4.56 15.16 -16.50
C CYS A 220 3.12 15.29 -16.02
N ILE A 221 2.26 15.87 -16.85
CA ILE A 221 0.85 16.11 -16.56
C ILE A 221 0.02 15.23 -17.47
N LEU A 222 -0.82 14.40 -16.86
CA LEU A 222 -1.82 13.58 -17.53
C LEU A 222 -3.17 14.26 -17.42
N THR A 223 -3.94 14.23 -18.51
CA THR A 223 -5.30 14.76 -18.57
C THR A 223 -6.24 13.78 -19.25
N HIS A 224 -7.54 13.86 -18.91
CA HIS A 224 -8.59 13.07 -19.54
C HIS A 224 -8.33 11.55 -19.44
N ASN A 225 -8.39 10.83 -20.57
CA ASN A 225 -8.28 9.37 -20.65
C ASN A 225 -6.88 8.82 -20.36
N LEU A 226 -5.87 9.67 -20.18
CA LEU A 226 -4.53 9.22 -19.79
C LEU A 226 -4.36 9.14 -18.27
N VAL A 227 -5.31 9.67 -17.50
CA VAL A 227 -5.29 9.64 -16.04
C VAL A 227 -5.49 8.20 -15.55
N ASP A 228 -4.73 7.80 -14.53
CA ASP A 228 -4.72 6.46 -13.93
C ASP A 228 -4.34 5.31 -14.89
N TYR A 229 -3.75 5.65 -16.04
CA TYR A 229 -3.35 4.66 -17.03
C TYR A 229 -2.04 3.94 -16.68
N VAL A 230 -1.15 4.58 -15.92
CA VAL A 230 0.19 4.08 -15.57
C VAL A 230 0.42 4.09 -14.07
N LYS A 231 1.19 3.12 -13.56
CA LYS A 231 1.43 2.94 -12.13
C LYS A 231 2.89 3.19 -11.77
N PRO A 232 3.19 3.68 -10.54
CA PRO A 232 4.57 3.82 -10.09
C PRO A 232 5.30 2.48 -10.17
N GLY A 233 6.49 2.48 -10.80
CA GLY A 233 7.27 1.28 -11.11
C GLY A 233 7.20 0.85 -12.56
N ASP A 234 6.27 1.36 -13.36
CA ASP A 234 6.15 0.97 -14.77
C ASP A 234 7.24 1.67 -15.61
N ARG A 235 7.86 0.89 -16.52
CA ARG A 235 8.67 1.42 -17.61
C ARG A 235 7.73 1.92 -18.69
N LEU A 236 7.90 3.16 -19.14
CA LEU A 236 6.99 3.77 -20.08
C LEU A 236 7.69 4.75 -21.02
N LYS A 237 7.09 4.91 -22.18
CA LYS A 237 7.43 5.94 -23.15
C LYS A 237 6.35 7.01 -23.14
N ALA A 238 6.78 8.27 -23.06
CA ALA A 238 5.89 9.42 -22.99
C ALA A 238 6.16 10.39 -24.15
N MET A 239 5.08 10.72 -24.86
CA MET A 239 5.05 11.78 -25.87
C MET A 239 4.34 12.97 -25.27
N GLY A 240 4.90 14.16 -25.43
CA GLY A 240 4.21 15.35 -25.00
C GLY A 240 4.87 16.64 -25.45
N ILE A 241 4.22 17.73 -25.09
CA ILE A 241 4.70 19.07 -25.35
C ILE A 241 5.50 19.51 -24.12
N PHE A 242 6.77 19.84 -24.30
CA PHE A 242 7.61 20.29 -23.20
C PHE A 242 7.33 21.75 -22.88
N LYS A 243 6.52 22.01 -21.86
CA LYS A 243 6.06 23.36 -21.49
C LYS A 243 6.88 23.95 -20.36
N SER A 244 6.96 25.28 -20.33
CA SER A 244 7.55 26.03 -19.22
C SER A 244 6.53 27.00 -18.63
N VAL A 245 6.46 27.08 -17.30
CA VAL A 245 5.57 27.99 -16.58
C VAL A 245 6.36 28.76 -15.54
N MET A 246 6.06 30.05 -15.41
CA MET A 246 6.69 30.90 -14.40
C MET A 246 6.37 30.39 -12.99
N THR A 247 7.41 30.19 -12.19
CA THR A 247 7.23 29.83 -10.77
C THR A 247 6.88 31.07 -9.97
N ALA A 248 5.64 31.13 -9.47
CA ALA A 248 5.21 32.18 -8.56
C ALA A 248 5.78 31.91 -7.15
N SER A 249 7.04 32.31 -6.91
CA SER A 249 7.62 32.29 -5.57
C SER A 249 6.94 33.31 -4.66
N SER A 250 6.69 32.94 -3.40
CA SER A 250 5.98 33.75 -2.40
C SER A 250 6.66 35.09 -2.05
N LYS A 251 7.88 35.36 -2.55
CA LYS A 251 8.64 36.59 -2.24
C LYS A 251 8.98 37.46 -3.45
N SER A 252 8.78 37.00 -4.69
CA SER A 252 9.05 37.83 -5.88
C SER A 252 8.16 37.40 -7.05
N PHE A 253 7.33 38.33 -7.51
CA PHE A 253 6.48 38.17 -8.70
C PHE A 253 7.28 38.23 -10.02
N ASN A 254 8.59 38.56 -9.96
CA ASN A 254 9.47 38.75 -11.12
C ASN A 254 10.67 37.77 -11.10
N SER A 255 10.42 36.48 -10.86
CA SER A 255 11.46 35.46 -11.04
C SER A 255 11.68 35.20 -12.52
N THR A 256 12.93 35.24 -12.97
CA THR A 256 13.33 34.80 -14.32
C THR A 256 13.41 33.27 -14.44
N LEU A 257 13.22 32.54 -13.34
CA LEU A 257 13.24 31.09 -13.29
C LEU A 257 11.85 30.52 -13.61
N PHE A 258 11.83 29.63 -14.60
CA PHE A 258 10.64 28.90 -15.04
C PHE A 258 10.76 27.44 -14.59
N LYS A 259 9.63 26.86 -14.21
CA LYS A 259 9.48 25.43 -13.98
C LYS A 259 9.07 24.77 -15.28
N THR A 260 9.71 23.66 -15.62
CA THR A 260 9.41 22.89 -16.82
C THR A 260 8.60 21.65 -16.46
N PHE A 261 7.65 21.28 -17.31
CA PHE A 261 6.92 20.00 -17.24
C PHE A 261 6.53 19.53 -18.63
N LEU A 262 6.24 18.24 -18.77
CA LEU A 262 5.70 17.68 -19.99
C LEU A 262 4.16 17.64 -19.93
N ASP A 263 3.50 18.24 -20.91
CA ASP A 263 2.06 18.07 -21.13
C ASP A 263 1.86 16.84 -22.03
N VAL A 264 1.40 15.73 -21.45
CA VAL A 264 1.46 14.42 -22.09
C VAL A 264 0.36 14.30 -23.15
N ASN A 265 0.78 14.09 -24.39
CA ASN A 265 -0.12 13.76 -25.48
C ASN A 265 -0.34 12.25 -25.60
N PHE A 266 0.68 11.41 -25.43
CA PHE A 266 0.53 9.96 -25.52
C PHE A 266 1.45 9.29 -24.52
N ILE A 267 1.01 8.19 -23.94
CA ILE A 267 1.80 7.41 -23.01
C ILE A 267 1.61 5.95 -23.32
N GLU A 268 2.71 5.22 -23.36
CA GLU A 268 2.73 3.79 -23.64
C GLU A 268 3.58 3.10 -22.59
N PRO A 269 2.99 2.26 -21.71
CA PRO A 269 3.77 1.38 -20.87
C PRO A 269 4.51 0.38 -21.76
N GLU A 270 5.82 0.22 -21.54
CA GLU A 270 6.61 -0.86 -22.15
C GLU A 270 6.22 -2.21 -21.55
N ASP A 271 5.75 -2.22 -20.30
CA ASP A 271 5.30 -3.40 -19.56
C ASP A 271 3.91 -3.93 -20.02
N LYS A 272 3.58 -3.80 -21.31
CA LYS A 272 2.48 -4.59 -21.87
C LYS A 272 2.91 -6.07 -21.77
N SER A 273 2.07 -6.83 -21.06
CA SER A 273 2.12 -8.27 -20.81
C SER A 273 3.06 -9.05 -21.72
N GLU A 274 3.90 -9.90 -21.10
CA GLU A 274 4.80 -10.91 -21.71
C GLU A 274 4.16 -11.80 -22.82
N GLU A 275 2.88 -11.62 -23.09
CA GLU A 275 2.05 -12.28 -24.10
C GLU A 275 2.27 -11.76 -25.55
N ASP A 276 2.94 -10.62 -25.75
CA ASP A 276 3.07 -9.96 -27.09
C ASP A 276 4.46 -10.14 -27.78
N ILE A 277 5.32 -11.07 -27.35
CA ILE A 277 6.54 -11.38 -28.14
C ILE A 277 6.15 -12.22 -29.36
N GLU A 278 6.04 -11.59 -30.53
CA GLU A 278 5.87 -12.27 -31.82
C GLU A 278 7.13 -13.10 -32.16
N LEU A 279 7.15 -14.35 -31.69
CA LEU A 279 8.24 -15.29 -31.98
C LEU A 279 8.23 -15.69 -33.46
N SER A 280 9.31 -15.33 -34.17
CA SER A 280 9.56 -15.78 -35.54
C SER A 280 9.66 -17.32 -35.59
N LYS A 281 9.39 -17.91 -36.76
CA LYS A 281 9.53 -19.37 -36.95
C LYS A 281 10.97 -19.83 -36.71
N GLU A 282 11.95 -19.03 -37.12
CA GLU A 282 13.38 -19.31 -36.93
C GLU A 282 13.76 -19.31 -35.44
N ASP A 283 13.21 -18.39 -34.65
CA ASP A 283 13.52 -18.31 -33.22
C ASP A 283 12.92 -19.48 -32.45
N LYS A 284 11.72 -19.94 -32.84
CA LYS A 284 11.13 -21.16 -32.29
C LYS A 284 12.01 -22.38 -32.54
N GLU A 285 12.52 -22.54 -33.76
CA GLU A 285 13.44 -23.64 -34.09
C GLU A 285 14.74 -23.56 -33.28
N LYS A 286 15.32 -22.37 -33.10
CA LYS A 286 16.52 -22.17 -32.27
C LYS A 286 16.25 -22.54 -30.81
N ILE A 287 15.12 -22.12 -30.24
CA ILE A 287 14.75 -22.44 -28.85
C ILE A 287 14.55 -23.95 -28.68
N GLU A 288 13.86 -24.62 -29.62
CA GLU A 288 13.68 -26.07 -29.58
C GLU A 288 15.00 -26.84 -29.70
N ASN A 289 15.92 -26.36 -30.55
CA ASN A 289 17.24 -26.96 -30.69
C ASN A 289 18.08 -26.77 -29.42
N LEU A 290 18.04 -25.59 -28.79
CA LEU A 290 18.70 -25.32 -27.51
C LEU A 290 18.13 -26.16 -26.36
N ALA A 291 16.81 -26.36 -26.33
CA ALA A 291 16.16 -27.17 -25.31
C ALA A 291 16.57 -28.66 -25.36
N LYS A 292 16.97 -29.16 -26.53
CA LYS A 292 17.45 -30.54 -26.75
C LYS A 292 18.95 -30.72 -26.46
N GLU A 293 19.70 -29.63 -26.29
CA GLU A 293 21.15 -29.68 -26.09
C GLU A 293 21.52 -30.26 -24.71
N PRO A 294 22.42 -31.27 -24.64
CA PRO A 294 22.87 -31.80 -23.36
C PRO A 294 23.67 -30.75 -22.58
N MET A 295 23.42 -30.64 -21.26
CA MET A 295 24.05 -29.65 -20.36
C MET A 295 23.70 -28.17 -20.64
N ILE A 296 22.53 -27.87 -21.22
CA ILE A 296 22.05 -26.49 -21.43
C ILE A 296 22.13 -25.61 -20.17
N GLN A 297 21.91 -26.18 -18.98
CA GLN A 297 22.01 -25.48 -17.70
C GLN A 297 23.38 -24.80 -17.51
N LYS A 298 24.49 -25.48 -17.85
CA LYS A 298 25.85 -24.91 -17.73
C LYS A 298 26.08 -23.79 -18.73
N LYS A 299 25.50 -23.90 -19.92
CA LYS A 299 25.55 -22.86 -20.95
C LYS A 299 24.82 -21.61 -20.48
N ILE A 300 23.61 -21.76 -19.94
CA ILE A 300 22.84 -20.67 -19.33
C ILE A 300 23.62 -20.00 -18.19
N ALA A 301 24.15 -20.79 -17.25
CA ALA A 301 24.94 -20.25 -16.14
C ALA A 301 26.15 -19.46 -16.61
N ARG A 302 26.85 -19.92 -17.65
CA ARG A 302 27.99 -19.18 -18.23
C ARG A 302 27.56 -17.87 -18.91
N SER A 303 26.34 -17.79 -19.42
CA SER A 303 25.80 -16.59 -20.08
C SER A 303 25.37 -15.47 -19.12
N VAL A 304 25.08 -15.75 -17.83
CA VAL A 304 24.60 -14.72 -16.88
C VAL A 304 25.66 -13.65 -16.59
N ALA A 305 26.92 -14.05 -16.46
CA ALA A 305 28.04 -13.14 -16.21
C ALA A 305 29.29 -13.66 -16.94
N PRO A 306 29.43 -13.41 -18.25
CA PRO A 306 30.52 -13.97 -19.05
C PRO A 306 31.89 -13.45 -18.62
N ASP A 307 31.96 -12.22 -18.08
CA ASP A 307 33.21 -11.55 -17.70
C ASP A 307 33.91 -12.18 -16.49
N ILE A 308 33.19 -13.00 -15.71
CA ILE A 308 33.71 -13.59 -14.48
C ILE A 308 34.11 -15.03 -14.74
N TYR A 309 35.38 -15.39 -14.54
CA TYR A 309 35.81 -16.77 -14.66
C TYR A 309 35.38 -17.63 -13.45
N GLY A 310 34.87 -18.84 -13.69
CA GLY A 310 34.48 -19.81 -12.65
C GLY A 310 33.15 -19.48 -11.96
N ARG A 311 33.00 -19.95 -10.70
CA ARG A 311 31.81 -19.75 -9.84
C ARG A 311 30.48 -20.15 -10.52
N GLU A 312 30.49 -21.28 -11.23
CA GLU A 312 29.32 -21.78 -11.97
C GLU A 312 28.10 -21.91 -11.05
N ASP A 313 28.30 -22.27 -9.78
CA ASP A 313 27.23 -22.41 -8.79
C ASP A 313 26.49 -21.09 -8.50
N LEU A 314 27.23 -19.98 -8.33
CA LEU A 314 26.63 -18.67 -8.08
C LEU A 314 25.90 -18.15 -9.32
N LYS A 315 26.50 -18.34 -10.50
CA LYS A 315 25.85 -17.95 -11.75
C LYS A 315 24.60 -18.78 -12.03
N MET A 316 24.63 -20.07 -11.68
CA MET A 316 23.45 -20.94 -11.74
C MET A 316 22.36 -20.46 -10.78
N ALA A 317 22.71 -20.11 -9.54
CA ALA A 317 21.76 -19.58 -8.57
C ALA A 317 21.12 -18.26 -9.05
N SER A 318 21.90 -17.36 -9.65
CA SER A 318 21.38 -16.16 -10.31
C SER A 318 20.46 -16.49 -11.48
N ALA A 319 20.83 -17.45 -12.34
CA ALA A 319 19.98 -17.89 -13.45
C ALA A 319 18.64 -18.43 -12.94
N LEU A 320 18.65 -19.29 -11.93
CA LEU A 320 17.44 -19.83 -11.32
C LEU A 320 16.55 -18.75 -10.70
N SER A 321 17.17 -17.70 -10.14
CA SER A 321 16.42 -16.55 -9.61
C SER A 321 15.76 -15.72 -10.71
N LEU A 322 16.36 -15.65 -11.90
CA LEU A 322 15.81 -14.92 -13.06
C LEU A 322 14.67 -15.68 -13.73
N PHE A 323 14.79 -16.99 -13.88
CA PHE A 323 13.71 -17.83 -14.40
C PHE A 323 12.54 -17.92 -13.42
N ALA A 324 12.84 -17.86 -12.12
CA ALA A 324 11.89 -18.07 -11.03
C ALA A 324 11.08 -19.38 -11.19
N GLY A 325 10.13 -19.60 -10.30
CA GLY A 325 9.14 -20.66 -10.39
C GLY A 325 7.81 -20.13 -10.91
N THR A 326 6.96 -21.01 -11.45
CA THR A 326 5.59 -20.63 -11.79
C THR A 326 4.77 -20.44 -10.52
N ARG A 327 4.05 -19.32 -10.42
CA ARG A 327 3.04 -19.14 -9.38
C ARG A 327 1.92 -20.15 -9.58
N LYS A 328 1.86 -21.14 -8.71
CA LYS A 328 0.81 -22.17 -8.79
C LYS A 328 -0.36 -21.75 -7.94
N LYS A 329 -1.51 -21.59 -8.58
CA LYS A 329 -2.79 -21.40 -7.88
C LYS A 329 -3.10 -22.69 -7.13
N LYS A 330 -3.10 -22.65 -5.81
CA LYS A 330 -3.54 -23.79 -5.01
C LYS A 330 -5.06 -23.97 -5.23
N PRO A 331 -5.58 -25.21 -5.23
CA PRO A 331 -7.02 -25.41 -5.07
C PRO A 331 -7.41 -24.73 -3.76
N GLY A 332 -8.15 -23.63 -3.87
CA GLY A 332 -8.64 -22.88 -2.71
C GLY A 332 -8.24 -21.45 -2.47
N GLY A 333 -7.63 -20.81 -3.47
CA GLY A 333 -7.30 -19.39 -3.38
C GLY A 333 -6.03 -19.16 -2.57
N GLY A 334 -5.16 -18.31 -3.12
CA GLY A 334 -3.75 -18.21 -2.73
C GLY A 334 -2.85 -18.71 -3.86
N TYR A 335 -1.63 -18.18 -3.88
CA TYR A 335 -0.62 -18.52 -4.88
C TYR A 335 0.58 -19.09 -4.15
N LYS A 336 0.97 -20.32 -4.49
CA LYS A 336 2.29 -20.79 -4.08
C LYS A 336 3.32 -19.90 -4.77
N ARG A 337 4.14 -19.24 -3.96
CA ARG A 337 5.18 -18.33 -4.44
C ARG A 337 6.08 -19.06 -5.43
N GLY A 338 6.30 -18.43 -6.57
CA GLY A 338 7.26 -18.89 -7.57
C GLY A 338 8.64 -18.27 -7.37
N ASP A 339 8.69 -17.08 -6.79
CA ASP A 339 9.90 -16.28 -6.69
C ASP A 339 10.85 -16.85 -5.63
N ILE A 340 12.15 -16.94 -5.88
CA ILE A 340 13.13 -17.43 -4.89
C ILE A 340 13.98 -16.29 -4.34
N HIS A 341 14.39 -16.40 -3.08
CA HIS A 341 15.38 -15.48 -2.50
C HIS A 341 16.76 -16.12 -2.51
N VAL A 342 17.75 -15.42 -3.05
CA VAL A 342 19.13 -15.90 -3.14
C VAL A 342 20.04 -14.95 -2.36
N LEU A 343 20.85 -15.51 -1.45
CA LEU A 343 21.83 -14.77 -0.66
C LEU A 343 23.25 -15.22 -1.02
N PHE A 344 24.10 -14.28 -1.42
CA PHE A 344 25.52 -14.52 -1.65
C PHE A 344 26.37 -14.07 -0.47
N VAL A 345 26.95 -15.03 0.25
CA VAL A 345 27.90 -14.77 1.35
C VAL A 345 29.30 -15.23 0.93
N GLY A 346 30.32 -14.46 1.30
CA GLY A 346 31.72 -14.82 1.03
C GLY A 346 32.65 -13.65 1.30
N ASP A 347 33.93 -13.81 0.98
CA ASP A 347 34.92 -12.75 1.21
C ASP A 347 34.68 -11.51 0.32
N PRO A 348 35.17 -10.33 0.72
CA PRO A 348 35.21 -9.15 -0.13
C PRO A 348 36.05 -9.40 -1.40
N GLY A 349 35.71 -8.74 -2.51
CA GLY A 349 36.52 -8.78 -3.74
C GLY A 349 36.37 -10.04 -4.60
N THR A 350 35.46 -10.95 -4.27
CA THR A 350 35.28 -12.20 -5.02
C THR A 350 34.33 -12.12 -6.23
N GLY A 351 34.02 -10.91 -6.71
CA GLY A 351 33.13 -10.69 -7.86
C GLY A 351 31.63 -10.87 -7.61
N LYS A 352 31.17 -11.02 -6.36
CA LYS A 352 29.74 -11.21 -6.01
C LYS A 352 28.85 -10.06 -6.49
N SER A 353 29.26 -8.82 -6.23
CA SER A 353 28.50 -7.63 -6.64
C SER A 353 28.37 -7.52 -8.16
N GLU A 354 29.38 -7.98 -8.90
CA GLU A 354 29.36 -7.93 -10.36
C GLU A 354 28.41 -8.98 -10.95
N ILE A 355 28.36 -10.19 -10.38
CA ILE A 355 27.32 -11.19 -10.72
C ILE A 355 25.91 -10.64 -10.47
N LEU A 356 25.70 -9.95 -9.34
CA LEU A 356 24.41 -9.34 -9.00
C LEU A 356 24.00 -8.25 -9.99
N LYS A 357 24.93 -7.38 -10.41
CA LYS A 357 24.65 -6.37 -11.44
C LYS A 357 24.28 -7.01 -12.77
N SER A 358 25.04 -8.00 -13.23
CA SER A 358 24.69 -8.69 -14.48
C SER A 358 23.31 -9.34 -14.43
N ALA A 359 22.93 -9.92 -13.27
CA ALA A 359 21.58 -10.47 -13.09
C ALA A 359 20.49 -9.38 -13.14
N VAL A 360 20.75 -8.20 -12.55
CA VAL A 360 19.85 -7.04 -12.65
C VAL A 360 19.71 -6.57 -14.10
N ASP A 361 20.81 -6.46 -14.84
CA ASP A 361 20.81 -5.99 -16.23
C ASP A 361 20.09 -6.95 -17.19
N ILE A 362 20.11 -8.25 -16.89
CA ILE A 362 19.36 -9.27 -17.65
C ILE A 362 17.86 -9.23 -17.32
N SER A 363 17.49 -8.82 -16.11
CA SER A 363 16.10 -8.83 -15.64
C SER A 363 15.30 -7.67 -16.27
N PRO A 364 14.10 -7.92 -16.84
CA PRO A 364 13.28 -6.87 -17.43
C PRO A 364 12.85 -5.80 -16.40
N ARG A 365 12.73 -6.17 -15.13
CA ARG A 365 12.46 -5.26 -14.00
C ARG A 365 13.54 -5.39 -12.92
N GLY A 366 14.79 -5.27 -13.36
CA GLY A 366 15.96 -5.27 -12.48
C GLY A 366 16.15 -3.92 -11.77
N LEU A 367 16.43 -3.96 -10.47
CA LEU A 367 16.92 -2.80 -9.73
C LEU A 367 18.08 -3.18 -8.82
N TYR A 368 19.17 -2.43 -8.93
CA TYR A 368 20.34 -2.56 -8.07
C TYR A 368 20.37 -1.43 -7.03
N THR A 369 20.50 -1.78 -5.76
CA THR A 369 20.68 -0.82 -4.67
C THR A 369 21.73 -1.25 -3.66
N SER A 370 22.33 -0.30 -2.95
CA SER A 370 23.30 -0.56 -1.87
C SER A 370 22.63 -0.42 -0.51
N GLY A 371 22.92 -1.33 0.41
CA GLY A 371 22.36 -1.39 1.76
C GLY A 371 22.62 -0.15 2.61
N LYS A 372 23.72 0.59 2.37
CA LYS A 372 24.00 1.86 3.09
C LYS A 372 23.14 3.04 2.61
N GLY A 373 22.69 3.01 1.36
CA GLY A 373 21.87 4.07 0.76
C GLY A 373 20.37 3.78 0.79
N SER A 374 19.99 2.59 1.25
CA SER A 374 18.63 2.06 1.19
C SER A 374 17.99 2.11 2.57
N THR A 375 17.26 3.19 2.85
CA THR A 375 16.43 3.26 4.07
C THR A 375 15.16 2.41 3.91
N ALA A 376 14.48 2.02 4.99
CA ALA A 376 13.19 1.32 4.94
C ALA A 376 12.20 2.05 4.03
N VAL A 377 12.21 3.38 4.10
CA VAL A 377 11.38 4.29 3.31
C VAL A 377 11.78 4.25 1.82
N GLY A 378 13.09 4.19 1.53
CA GLY A 378 13.61 4.06 0.16
C GLY A 378 13.51 2.65 -0.43
N LEU A 379 13.37 1.61 0.38
CA LEU A 379 13.16 0.22 -0.04
C LEU A 379 11.68 -0.09 -0.29
N THR A 380 10.79 0.48 0.52
CA THR A 380 9.35 0.17 0.49
C THR A 380 8.54 1.23 -0.28
N ALA A 381 7.69 2.01 0.37
CA ALA A 381 7.01 3.15 -0.26
C ALA A 381 7.02 4.31 0.73
N ALA A 382 7.35 5.50 0.24
CA ALA A 382 7.44 6.72 1.03
C ALA A 382 6.23 7.60 0.79
N VAL A 383 5.76 8.29 1.83
CA VAL A 383 4.76 9.33 1.68
C VAL A 383 5.44 10.70 1.81
N ILE A 384 5.60 11.41 0.70
CA ILE A 384 6.27 12.71 0.62
C ILE A 384 5.25 13.83 0.49
N LYS A 385 5.35 14.84 1.34
CA LYS A 385 4.56 16.05 1.22
C LYS A 385 5.09 16.94 0.10
N ASP A 386 4.30 17.17 -0.93
CA ASP A 386 4.61 18.11 -2.00
C ASP A 386 4.59 19.56 -1.48
N THR A 387 5.68 20.29 -1.72
CA THR A 387 5.87 21.67 -1.23
C THR A 387 4.95 22.68 -1.91
N GLU A 388 4.50 22.41 -3.14
CA GLU A 388 3.60 23.33 -3.87
C GLU A 388 2.13 23.10 -3.52
N THR A 389 1.72 21.84 -3.39
CA THR A 389 0.32 21.49 -3.16
C THR A 389 0.01 21.21 -1.68
N GLY A 390 1.03 21.03 -0.84
CA GLY A 390 0.90 20.67 0.56
C GLY A 390 0.36 19.26 0.80
N GLN A 391 0.23 18.43 -0.24
CA GLN A 391 -0.38 17.10 -0.14
C GLN A 391 0.65 15.99 -0.07
N MET A 392 0.24 14.89 0.54
CA MET A 392 1.00 13.67 0.69
C MET A 392 0.94 12.86 -0.61
N ASN A 393 2.07 12.70 -1.29
CA ASN A 393 2.24 11.89 -2.50
C ASN A 393 2.97 10.59 -2.15
N LEU A 394 2.65 9.51 -2.85
CA LEU A 394 3.36 8.24 -2.72
C LEU A 394 4.56 8.21 -3.68
N GLU A 395 5.73 7.92 -3.14
CA GLU A 395 6.92 7.57 -3.90
C GLU A 395 7.18 6.07 -3.72
N ALA A 396 7.33 5.36 -4.83
CA ALA A 396 7.66 3.96 -4.81
C ALA A 396 9.16 3.80 -4.47
N GLY A 397 9.46 2.97 -3.48
CA GLY A 397 10.82 2.56 -3.15
C GLY A 397 11.27 1.37 -3.99
N ALA A 398 12.54 1.00 -3.81
CA ALA A 398 13.28 0.08 -4.66
C ALA A 398 12.57 -1.25 -4.94
N ILE A 399 11.94 -1.86 -3.93
CA ILE A 399 11.30 -3.18 -4.07
C ILE A 399 9.97 -3.08 -4.81
N VAL A 400 9.23 -1.99 -4.60
CA VAL A 400 7.96 -1.74 -5.30
C VAL A 400 8.23 -1.50 -6.79
N LEU A 401 9.31 -0.80 -7.12
CA LEU A 401 9.75 -0.57 -8.50
C LEU A 401 10.17 -1.86 -9.21
N ALA A 402 10.77 -2.81 -8.48
CA ALA A 402 11.24 -4.10 -9.00
C ALA A 402 10.17 -5.21 -8.99
N ASN A 403 8.89 -4.87 -8.81
CA ASN A 403 7.81 -5.86 -8.74
C ASN A 403 7.70 -6.65 -10.06
N GLY A 404 7.76 -7.98 -9.98
CA GLY A 404 7.78 -8.86 -11.16
C GLY A 404 9.16 -9.00 -11.82
N GLY A 405 10.22 -8.48 -11.20
CA GLY A 405 11.61 -8.69 -11.62
C GLY A 405 12.54 -8.99 -10.44
N VAL A 406 13.78 -8.48 -10.50
CA VAL A 406 14.83 -8.76 -9.52
C VAL A 406 15.30 -7.48 -8.84
N ALA A 407 15.14 -7.40 -7.51
CA ALA A 407 15.79 -6.40 -6.68
C ALA A 407 17.08 -6.97 -6.06
N ALA A 408 18.24 -6.46 -6.47
CA ALA A 408 19.52 -6.81 -5.88
C ALA A 408 19.96 -5.77 -4.85
N ILE A 409 20.28 -6.25 -3.64
CA ILE A 409 20.78 -5.43 -2.54
C ILE A 409 22.22 -5.85 -2.24
N ASP A 410 23.18 -4.95 -2.48
CA ASP A 410 24.59 -5.16 -2.09
C ASP A 410 24.88 -4.61 -0.69
N GLU A 411 25.92 -5.10 -0.02
CA GLU A 411 26.29 -4.73 1.36
C GLU A 411 25.14 -4.88 2.36
N PHE A 412 24.37 -5.98 2.26
CA PHE A 412 23.22 -6.26 3.13
C PHE A 412 23.56 -6.25 4.64
N ASP A 413 24.80 -6.58 4.99
CA ASP A 413 25.30 -6.54 6.37
C ASP A 413 25.39 -5.12 6.93
N LYS A 414 25.58 -4.11 6.07
CA LYS A 414 25.72 -2.68 6.43
C LYS A 414 24.40 -1.93 6.56
N MET A 415 23.30 -2.59 6.27
CA MET A 415 21.97 -2.02 6.38
C MET A 415 21.51 -1.98 7.85
N ASP A 416 20.77 -0.93 8.22
CA ASP A 416 20.25 -0.78 9.57
C ASP A 416 19.23 -1.89 9.92
N THR A 417 19.18 -2.26 11.19
CA THR A 417 18.32 -3.35 11.67
C THR A 417 16.83 -3.07 11.50
N ALA A 418 16.42 -1.79 11.58
CA ALA A 418 15.05 -1.36 11.32
C ALA A 418 14.67 -1.57 9.84
N ASP A 419 15.59 -1.25 8.92
CA ASP A 419 15.39 -1.41 7.48
C ASP A 419 15.35 -2.89 7.09
N ARG A 420 16.20 -3.71 7.73
CA ARG A 420 16.15 -5.18 7.60
C ARG A 420 14.82 -5.76 8.07
N SER A 421 14.30 -5.28 9.20
CA SER A 421 13.00 -5.74 9.71
C SER A 421 11.83 -5.38 8.78
N ALA A 422 11.88 -4.23 8.08
CA ALA A 422 10.85 -3.84 7.13
C ALA A 422 10.83 -4.74 5.88
N LEU A 423 12.00 -5.25 5.48
CA LEU A 423 12.11 -6.23 4.40
C LEU A 423 11.48 -7.57 4.78
N HIS A 424 11.60 -8.01 6.04
CA HIS A 424 11.06 -9.30 6.46
C HIS A 424 9.54 -9.39 6.25
N GLU A 425 8.80 -8.31 6.48
CA GLU A 425 7.34 -8.30 6.27
C GLU A 425 6.98 -8.40 4.77
N GLY A 426 7.66 -7.62 3.91
CA GLY A 426 7.46 -7.63 2.46
C GLY A 426 7.97 -8.90 1.77
N MET A 427 8.92 -9.61 2.39
CA MET A 427 9.48 -10.87 1.90
C MET A 427 8.70 -12.11 2.37
N GLU A 428 7.90 -12.01 3.45
CA GLU A 428 7.35 -13.19 4.17
C GLU A 428 5.81 -13.26 4.29
N GLN A 429 5.08 -12.21 4.70
CA GLN A 429 3.97 -12.43 5.66
C GLN A 429 2.51 -12.26 5.17
N GLN A 430 1.99 -13.09 4.27
CA GLN A 430 0.58 -12.94 3.83
C GLN A 430 -0.50 -13.48 4.82
N SER A 431 -0.64 -12.83 6.01
CA SER A 431 -1.82 -12.75 6.93
C SER A 431 -2.04 -13.79 8.07
N TYR A 432 -2.90 -13.42 9.07
CA TYR A 432 -3.27 -14.20 10.28
C TYR A 432 -4.80 -14.49 10.35
N HIS A 433 -5.20 -15.59 11.03
CA HIS A 433 -6.59 -16.08 11.09
C HIS A 433 -7.53 -15.33 12.08
N TYR A 434 -8.84 -15.30 11.76
CA TYR A 434 -9.90 -14.60 12.49
C TYR A 434 -10.05 -15.01 13.97
N ASN A 435 -10.00 -16.31 14.27
CA ASN A 435 -10.24 -16.83 15.62
C ASN A 435 -9.03 -16.76 16.56
N THR A 436 -7.91 -16.19 16.11
CA THR A 436 -6.69 -16.12 16.91
C THR A 436 -6.88 -15.21 18.12
N GLU A 437 -6.48 -15.69 19.30
CA GLU A 437 -6.47 -14.91 20.53
C GLU A 437 -5.07 -14.29 20.70
N ILE A 438 -4.99 -12.96 20.77
CA ILE A 438 -3.74 -12.23 20.99
C ILE A 438 -3.68 -11.71 22.43
N LEU A 439 -2.50 -11.71 23.03
CA LEU A 439 -2.27 -11.12 24.36
C LEU A 439 -1.70 -9.71 24.19
N ALA A 440 -2.45 -8.71 24.60
CA ALA A 440 -2.01 -7.34 24.66
C ALA A 440 -0.99 -7.12 25.79
N ALA A 441 -0.17 -6.08 25.67
CA ALA A 441 0.78 -5.70 26.71
C ALA A 441 0.13 -5.19 28.00
N SER A 442 -1.18 -4.91 27.97
CA SER A 442 -2.04 -4.65 29.13
C SER A 442 -2.39 -5.92 29.92
N GLY A 443 -2.14 -7.11 29.36
CA GLY A 443 -2.60 -8.40 29.91
C GLY A 443 -3.97 -8.84 29.40
N GLU A 444 -4.64 -7.99 28.62
CA GLU A 444 -5.92 -8.30 27.98
C GLU A 444 -5.75 -9.35 26.87
N ARG A 445 -6.66 -10.33 26.84
CA ARG A 445 -6.75 -11.28 25.73
C ARG A 445 -7.82 -10.83 24.76
N ILE A 446 -7.41 -10.57 23.53
CA ILE A 446 -8.24 -10.00 22.50
C ILE A 446 -8.48 -11.06 21.44
N GLN A 447 -9.75 -11.31 21.10
CA GLN A 447 -10.09 -12.15 19.96
C GLN A 447 -9.93 -11.34 18.68
N LEU A 448 -8.92 -11.68 17.87
CA LEU A 448 -8.42 -10.84 16.78
C LEU A 448 -9.54 -10.46 15.81
N GLY A 449 -10.33 -11.43 15.34
CA GLY A 449 -11.41 -11.19 14.38
C GLY A 449 -12.45 -10.18 14.84
N LYS A 450 -13.02 -10.38 16.04
CA LYS A 450 -14.02 -9.45 16.61
C LYS A 450 -13.45 -8.06 16.81
N PHE A 451 -12.22 -7.98 17.30
CA PHE A 451 -11.55 -6.71 17.51
C PHE A 451 -11.29 -5.97 16.20
N VAL A 452 -10.82 -6.67 15.17
CA VAL A 452 -10.60 -6.10 13.83
C VAL A 452 -11.92 -5.63 13.25
N ASP A 453 -12.99 -6.42 13.31
CA ASP A 453 -14.31 -6.03 12.83
C ASP A 453 -14.85 -4.80 13.57
N GLU A 454 -14.78 -4.76 14.90
CA GLU A 454 -15.22 -3.61 15.70
C GLU A 454 -14.42 -2.34 15.37
N MET A 455 -13.09 -2.44 15.21
CA MET A 455 -12.25 -1.29 14.87
C MET A 455 -12.51 -0.79 13.45
N MET A 456 -12.71 -1.71 12.49
CA MET A 456 -13.10 -1.39 11.12
C MET A 456 -14.49 -0.74 11.09
N GLU A 457 -15.46 -1.26 11.84
CA GLU A 457 -16.82 -0.70 11.90
C GLU A 457 -16.87 0.68 12.53
N ARG A 458 -16.11 0.91 13.62
CA ARG A 458 -16.03 2.22 14.28
C ARG A 458 -15.32 3.27 13.42
N ASN A 459 -14.39 2.84 12.57
CA ASN A 459 -13.54 3.73 11.79
C ASN A 459 -13.72 3.58 10.27
N LYS A 460 -14.95 3.30 9.80
CA LYS A 460 -15.27 3.10 8.37
C LYS A 460 -14.73 4.20 7.45
N ASN A 461 -14.66 5.44 7.94
CA ASN A 461 -14.19 6.60 7.16
C ASN A 461 -12.66 6.67 6.98
N GLN A 462 -11.90 5.80 7.66
CA GLN A 462 -10.43 5.77 7.62
C GLN A 462 -9.88 4.47 7.00
N ILE A 463 -10.76 3.59 6.52
CA ILE A 463 -10.38 2.34 5.87
C ILE A 463 -9.81 2.62 4.48
N ILE A 464 -8.67 2.01 4.19
CA ILE A 464 -7.99 2.05 2.91
C ILE A 464 -8.17 0.67 2.25
N GLU A 465 -8.81 0.64 1.08
CA GLU A 465 -8.97 -0.60 0.30
C GLU A 465 -7.66 -0.92 -0.43
N GLY A 466 -7.10 -2.10 -0.15
CA GLY A 466 -5.93 -2.68 -0.81
C GLY A 466 -6.30 -3.87 -1.70
N LYS A 467 -5.30 -4.43 -2.39
CA LYS A 467 -5.52 -5.65 -3.21
C LYS A 467 -5.75 -6.83 -2.27
N ASP A 468 -6.96 -7.38 -2.30
CA ASP A 468 -7.41 -8.50 -1.45
C ASP A 468 -7.34 -8.27 0.07
N CYS A 469 -7.26 -7.00 0.49
CA CYS A 469 -7.23 -6.62 1.90
C CYS A 469 -7.84 -5.24 2.19
N GLU A 470 -8.26 -5.02 3.42
CA GLU A 470 -8.66 -3.71 3.95
C GLU A 470 -7.68 -3.29 5.04
N ILE A 471 -7.22 -2.05 5.03
CA ILE A 471 -6.19 -1.54 5.93
C ILE A 471 -6.74 -0.36 6.74
N LEU A 472 -6.55 -0.41 8.06
CA LEU A 472 -6.90 0.65 9.00
C LEU A 472 -5.65 1.11 9.76
N PRO A 473 -5.20 2.37 9.63
CA PRO A 473 -4.18 2.95 10.51
C PRO A 473 -4.64 2.87 11.98
N PHE A 474 -3.78 2.36 12.88
CA PHE A 474 -4.19 2.06 14.26
C PHE A 474 -3.01 2.04 15.23
N ASP A 475 -3.05 2.85 16.28
CA ASP A 475 -1.93 3.08 17.21
C ASP A 475 -2.23 2.82 18.70
N ASN A 476 -3.43 2.32 19.00
CA ASN A 476 -3.94 2.19 20.37
C ASN A 476 -3.77 0.81 21.01
N LEU A 477 -3.01 -0.11 20.42
CA LEU A 477 -2.72 -1.42 21.00
C LEU A 477 -1.21 -1.62 21.20
N ASN A 478 -0.81 -2.02 22.40
CA ASN A 478 0.56 -2.42 22.69
C ASN A 478 0.63 -3.95 22.68
N LEU A 479 1.64 -4.53 22.04
CA LEU A 479 1.90 -5.97 21.97
C LEU A 479 3.28 -6.30 22.52
N TYR A 480 3.49 -7.56 22.91
CA TYR A 480 4.83 -8.07 23.24
C TYR A 480 5.52 -8.60 21.98
N SER A 481 6.79 -8.25 21.81
CA SER A 481 7.67 -8.78 20.76
C SER A 481 8.99 -9.26 21.38
N THR A 482 9.72 -10.11 20.67
CA THR A 482 10.94 -10.76 21.16
C THR A 482 12.01 -10.81 20.07
N ASP A 483 13.27 -10.60 20.46
CA ASP A 483 14.47 -10.86 19.65
C ASP A 483 15.17 -12.16 20.08
N PHE A 484 14.47 -13.01 20.84
CA PHE A 484 14.94 -14.22 21.55
C PHE A 484 15.92 -13.98 22.72
N ASN A 485 16.46 -12.77 22.87
CA ASN A 485 17.30 -12.40 24.01
C ASN A 485 16.50 -11.64 25.08
N ARG A 486 15.58 -10.78 24.64
CA ARG A 486 14.70 -9.97 25.50
C ARG A 486 13.31 -9.86 24.90
N ILE A 487 12.34 -9.66 25.79
CA ILE A 487 10.97 -9.34 25.41
C ILE A 487 10.75 -7.86 25.67
N PHE A 488 10.12 -7.17 24.72
CA PHE A 488 9.84 -5.75 24.80
C PHE A 488 8.41 -5.44 24.32
N LYS A 489 7.91 -4.24 24.64
CA LYS A 489 6.58 -3.77 24.25
C LYS A 489 6.69 -2.92 22.98
N ILE A 490 5.81 -3.16 22.02
CA ILE A 490 5.72 -2.42 20.76
C ILE A 490 4.29 -1.91 20.55
N LYS A 491 4.13 -0.72 19.99
CA LYS A 491 2.83 -0.20 19.56
C LYS A 491 2.48 -0.75 18.19
N THR A 492 1.21 -1.14 17.99
CA THR A 492 0.68 -1.41 16.65
C THR A 492 0.66 -0.10 15.86
N ASN A 493 0.84 -0.18 14.54
CA ASN A 493 0.75 1.01 13.66
C ASN A 493 -0.42 0.90 12.66
N ARG A 494 -0.92 -0.30 12.41
CA ARG A 494 -2.02 -0.59 11.49
C ARG A 494 -2.69 -1.92 11.82
N ILE A 495 -3.92 -2.10 11.33
CA ILE A 495 -4.67 -3.35 11.29
C ILE A 495 -4.97 -3.66 9.82
N SER A 496 -4.82 -4.91 9.40
CA SER A 496 -5.15 -5.35 8.04
C SER A 496 -6.05 -6.58 8.06
N ARG A 497 -7.16 -6.54 7.31
CA ARG A 497 -8.10 -7.66 7.12
C ARG A 497 -7.92 -8.25 5.74
N HIS A 498 -7.71 -9.58 5.64
CA HIS A 498 -7.43 -10.29 4.39
C HIS A 498 -8.51 -11.34 4.09
N LYS A 499 -8.66 -11.77 2.84
CA LYS A 499 -9.56 -12.88 2.47
C LYS A 499 -9.03 -14.23 3.01
N ALA A 500 -9.90 -15.03 3.62
CA ALA A 500 -9.53 -16.29 4.26
C ALA A 500 -9.27 -17.43 3.24
N PRO A 501 -8.29 -18.33 3.49
CA PRO A 501 -8.01 -19.52 2.67
C PRO A 501 -8.94 -20.71 2.96
N GLU A 502 -8.86 -21.77 2.16
CA GLU A 502 -9.76 -22.95 2.23
C GLU A 502 -9.54 -23.90 3.43
N TYR A 503 -8.33 -24.03 3.98
CA TYR A 503 -8.05 -24.92 5.13
C TYR A 503 -6.99 -24.37 6.08
N PHE A 504 -6.97 -24.89 7.31
CA PHE A 504 -6.14 -24.40 8.42
C PHE A 504 -5.48 -25.55 9.18
N TYR A 505 -4.31 -25.29 9.76
CA TYR A 505 -3.61 -26.19 10.67
C TYR A 505 -3.90 -25.82 12.12
N LYS A 506 -4.29 -26.82 12.91
CA LYS A 506 -4.52 -26.66 14.35
C LYS A 506 -3.38 -27.31 15.13
N PHE A 507 -2.48 -26.50 15.66
CA PHE A 507 -1.44 -26.98 16.58
C PHE A 507 -1.99 -27.08 17.98
N THR A 508 -1.73 -28.20 18.66
CA THR A 508 -2.00 -28.37 20.09
C THR A 508 -0.68 -28.61 20.80
N PHE A 509 -0.30 -27.70 21.69
CA PHE A 509 0.95 -27.75 22.42
C PHE A 509 0.82 -28.59 23.69
N THR A 510 1.95 -29.05 24.21
CA THR A 510 2.04 -29.84 25.46
C THR A 510 1.47 -29.11 26.67
N ASN A 511 1.44 -27.78 26.66
CA ASN A 511 0.83 -26.95 27.70
C ASN A 511 -0.71 -26.84 27.58
N GLY A 512 -1.34 -27.61 26.68
CA GLY A 512 -2.79 -27.64 26.46
C GLY A 512 -3.34 -26.46 25.64
N ARG A 513 -2.51 -25.51 25.21
CA ARG A 513 -2.93 -24.43 24.31
C ARG A 513 -3.00 -24.93 22.88
N SER A 514 -3.92 -24.38 22.10
CA SER A 514 -3.96 -24.62 20.67
C SER A 514 -4.02 -23.32 19.89
N ILE A 515 -3.43 -23.31 18.71
CA ILE A 515 -3.51 -22.21 17.75
C ILE A 515 -4.00 -22.77 16.42
N LEU A 516 -4.83 -21.99 15.74
CA LEU A 516 -5.32 -22.30 14.40
C LEU A 516 -4.69 -21.30 13.45
N VAL A 517 -3.86 -21.79 12.53
CA VAL A 517 -3.06 -20.95 11.65
C VAL A 517 -3.21 -21.39 10.21
N THR A 518 -2.91 -20.50 9.28
CA THR A 518 -2.80 -20.83 7.87
C THR A 518 -1.60 -21.77 7.64
N PRO A 519 -1.61 -22.60 6.59
CA PRO A 519 -0.49 -23.49 6.26
C PRO A 519 0.87 -22.80 6.21
N GLU A 520 0.90 -21.56 5.74
CA GLU A 520 2.12 -20.77 5.50
C GLU A 520 2.51 -19.91 6.72
N HIS A 521 1.82 -20.07 7.86
CA HIS A 521 2.12 -19.26 9.05
C HIS A 521 3.50 -19.59 9.62
N PRO A 522 4.36 -18.57 9.85
CA PRO A 522 5.70 -18.78 10.37
C PRO A 522 5.66 -19.28 11.82
N MET A 523 6.18 -20.48 12.03
CA MET A 523 6.33 -21.15 13.31
C MET A 523 7.81 -21.21 13.67
N PHE A 524 8.17 -20.67 14.83
CA PHE A 524 9.52 -20.86 15.37
C PHE A 524 9.62 -22.25 15.98
N VAL A 525 10.59 -23.05 15.52
CA VAL A 525 10.87 -24.39 16.02
C VAL A 525 12.36 -24.52 16.35
N PHE A 526 12.66 -25.18 17.45
CA PHE A 526 14.01 -25.51 17.89
C PHE A 526 14.39 -26.90 17.39
N ARG A 527 15.24 -26.94 16.36
CA ARG A 527 15.84 -28.17 15.78
C ARG A 527 17.36 -28.01 15.75
N ASP A 528 18.09 -29.09 16.00
CA ASP A 528 19.56 -29.14 15.90
C ASP A 528 20.30 -28.04 16.69
N GLY A 529 19.78 -27.70 17.87
CA GLY A 529 20.38 -26.70 18.75
C GLY A 529 20.17 -25.25 18.33
N LYS A 530 19.31 -24.96 17.34
CA LYS A 530 19.02 -23.61 16.85
C LYS A 530 17.52 -23.36 16.70
N ASN A 531 17.09 -22.12 16.92
CA ASN A 531 15.75 -21.67 16.54
C ASN A 531 15.71 -21.46 15.02
N GLN A 532 14.80 -22.14 14.35
CA GLN A 532 14.50 -22.00 12.93
C GLN A 532 13.06 -21.48 12.79
N CYS A 533 12.80 -20.67 11.77
CA CYS A 533 11.44 -20.27 11.41
C CYS A 533 11.04 -21.14 10.23
N ILE A 534 10.01 -21.97 10.41
CA ILE A 534 9.48 -22.88 9.37
C ILE A 534 7.99 -22.62 9.17
N GLU A 535 7.42 -23.06 8.06
CA GLU A 535 5.98 -22.95 7.84
C GLU A 535 5.20 -23.90 8.74
N ALA A 536 3.95 -23.54 9.05
CA ALA A 536 3.04 -24.40 9.80
C ALA A 536 2.88 -25.78 9.12
N GLU A 537 2.78 -25.85 7.79
CA GLU A 537 2.66 -27.13 7.08
C GLU A 537 3.89 -28.05 7.23
N GLU A 538 5.06 -27.49 7.56
CA GLU A 538 6.32 -28.21 7.76
C GLU A 538 6.57 -28.60 9.23
N CYS A 539 5.70 -28.16 10.14
CA CYS A 539 5.77 -28.54 11.55
C CYS A 539 5.39 -30.02 11.72
N CYS A 540 6.23 -30.74 12.46
CA CYS A 540 6.04 -32.15 12.78
C CYS A 540 5.57 -32.32 14.23
N GLU A 541 4.91 -33.44 14.51
CA GLU A 541 4.60 -33.81 15.89
C GLU A 541 5.90 -33.96 16.70
N ASN A 542 5.93 -33.37 17.89
CA ASN A 542 7.08 -33.26 18.82
C ASN A 542 8.13 -32.18 18.51
N ASP A 543 7.87 -31.28 17.57
CA ASP A 543 8.68 -30.08 17.41
C ASP A 543 8.69 -29.21 18.68
N PHE A 544 9.87 -28.77 19.10
CA PHE A 544 10.03 -27.90 20.26
C PHE A 544 9.85 -26.44 19.86
N ILE A 545 8.81 -25.77 20.35
CA ILE A 545 8.58 -24.36 20.04
C ILE A 545 9.12 -23.48 21.17
N PRO A 546 10.03 -22.52 20.88
CA PRO A 546 10.61 -21.66 21.90
C PRO A 546 9.53 -20.74 22.47
N CYS A 547 9.22 -20.94 23.75
CA CYS A 547 8.29 -20.09 24.50
C CYS A 547 9.06 -19.14 25.41
N PRO A 548 8.61 -17.88 25.54
CA PRO A 548 9.20 -16.96 26.51
C PRO A 548 9.00 -17.47 27.94
N LYS A 549 10.08 -17.47 28.74
CA LYS A 549 10.04 -17.86 30.16
C LYS A 549 9.35 -16.82 31.05
N TYR A 550 9.44 -15.54 30.68
CA TYR A 550 8.92 -14.42 31.47
C TYR A 550 8.42 -13.31 30.54
N LEU A 551 7.23 -12.76 30.79
CA LEU A 551 6.72 -11.58 30.11
C LEU A 551 6.95 -10.33 31.00
N PRO A 552 7.41 -9.19 30.45
CA PRO A 552 7.74 -8.02 31.25
C PRO A 552 6.48 -7.31 31.78
N ASN A 553 6.25 -7.45 33.08
CA ASN A 553 5.13 -6.85 33.80
C ASN A 553 5.27 -5.31 33.91
N SER A 554 4.13 -4.60 33.95
CA SER A 554 4.14 -3.13 34.12
C SER A 554 4.34 -2.74 35.59
N SER A 555 5.10 -1.67 35.84
CA SER A 555 5.19 -1.03 37.16
C SER A 555 4.03 -0.06 37.42
N GLN A 556 3.17 0.20 36.43
CA GLN A 556 2.05 1.14 36.54
C GLN A 556 0.91 0.58 37.39
N SER A 557 0.25 1.45 38.16
CA SER A 557 -0.96 1.13 38.91
C SER A 557 -2.12 0.89 37.95
N ILE A 558 -2.88 -0.17 38.19
CA ILE A 558 -4.09 -0.50 37.41
C ILE A 558 -5.29 0.12 38.12
N GLU A 559 -5.94 1.07 37.46
CA GLU A 559 -7.17 1.70 37.92
C GLU A 559 -8.37 0.77 37.69
N LEU A 560 -9.30 0.77 38.64
CA LEU A 560 -10.52 -0.05 38.62
C LEU A 560 -11.73 0.84 38.39
N ALA A 561 -12.69 0.34 37.62
CA ALA A 561 -13.91 1.04 37.30
C ALA A 561 -14.80 1.21 38.54
N SER A 562 -15.32 2.42 38.72
CA SER A 562 -16.35 2.71 39.71
C SER A 562 -17.73 2.23 39.23
N ILE A 563 -18.64 2.00 40.18
CA ILE A 563 -20.06 1.75 39.93
C ILE A 563 -20.87 2.86 40.57
N GLN A 564 -21.93 3.31 39.90
CA GLN A 564 -22.94 4.18 40.50
C GLN A 564 -23.74 3.32 41.47
N GLY A 565 -23.68 3.65 42.77
CA GLY A 565 -24.38 2.90 43.81
C GLY A 565 -25.87 2.81 43.51
N SER A 566 -26.48 1.68 43.85
CA SER A 566 -27.93 1.56 43.79
C SER A 566 -28.54 2.36 44.96
N ASP A 567 -29.35 3.38 44.67
CA ASP A 567 -30.14 4.15 45.66
C ASP A 567 -31.30 3.32 46.23
N GLN A 568 -31.00 2.12 46.74
CA GLN A 568 -31.97 1.27 47.41
C GLN A 568 -31.81 1.40 48.93
N TYR A 569 -32.93 1.61 49.62
CA TYR A 569 -32.99 1.60 51.08
C TYR A 569 -32.47 0.26 51.63
N ASN A 570 -31.58 0.29 52.64
CA ASN A 570 -30.92 -0.85 53.31
C ASN A 570 -29.76 -1.56 52.59
N THR A 571 -29.00 -0.90 51.71
CA THR A 571 -27.75 -1.47 51.17
C THR A 571 -26.59 -1.40 52.19
N LYS A 572 -25.81 -2.49 52.32
CA LYS A 572 -24.59 -2.51 53.13
C LYS A 572 -23.57 -1.52 52.55
N LEU A 573 -22.99 -0.63 53.36
CA LEU A 573 -21.91 0.27 52.94
C LEU A 573 -20.66 -0.55 52.63
N ILE A 574 -20.25 -0.58 51.35
CA ILE A 574 -19.09 -1.34 50.87
C ILE A 574 -18.06 -0.38 50.31
N ASN A 575 -16.80 -0.57 50.70
CA ASN A 575 -15.68 0.21 50.18
C ASN A 575 -15.15 -0.41 48.88
N PHE A 576 -15.17 0.35 47.78
CA PHE A 576 -14.64 -0.10 46.50
C PHE A 576 -13.26 0.50 46.22
N PRO A 577 -12.20 -0.33 46.14
CA PRO A 577 -10.85 0.18 45.88
C PRO A 577 -10.74 0.76 44.47
N LYS A 578 -10.11 1.94 44.35
CA LYS A 578 -9.87 2.59 43.05
C LYS A 578 -8.77 1.93 42.22
N ASN A 579 -7.85 1.22 42.88
CA ASN A 579 -6.68 0.61 42.24
C ASN A 579 -6.54 -0.86 42.66
N LEU A 580 -5.92 -1.66 41.79
CA LEU A 580 -5.57 -3.04 42.10
C LEU A 580 -4.46 -3.08 43.15
N THR A 581 -4.79 -3.55 44.35
CA THR A 581 -3.84 -3.67 45.48
C THR A 581 -3.37 -5.13 45.66
N PRO A 582 -2.21 -5.37 46.31
CA PRO A 582 -1.76 -6.73 46.60
C PRO A 582 -2.76 -7.54 47.45
N LYS A 583 -3.49 -6.90 48.37
CA LYS A 583 -4.54 -7.54 49.17
C LYS A 583 -5.72 -8.00 48.31
N LEU A 584 -6.22 -7.13 47.42
CA LEU A 584 -7.26 -7.48 46.47
C LEU A 584 -6.80 -8.60 45.51
N SER A 585 -5.54 -8.56 45.09
CA SER A 585 -4.90 -9.60 44.28
C SER A 585 -4.98 -10.98 44.94
N LYS A 586 -4.68 -11.04 46.24
CA LYS A 586 -4.73 -12.29 47.03
C LYS A 586 -6.17 -12.82 47.19
N ILE A 587 -7.15 -11.93 47.37
CA ILE A 587 -8.59 -12.29 47.35
C ILE A 587 -8.97 -12.93 46.01
N LEU A 588 -8.56 -12.31 44.89
CA LEU A 588 -8.81 -12.87 43.56
C LEU A 588 -8.16 -14.24 43.38
N GLY A 589 -6.98 -14.46 43.94
CA GLY A 589 -6.31 -15.75 43.97
C GLY A 589 -7.13 -16.84 44.65
N TYR A 590 -7.63 -16.57 45.86
CA TYR A 590 -8.52 -17.49 46.59
C TYR A 590 -9.82 -17.76 45.82
N LEU A 591 -10.39 -16.72 45.20
CA LEU A 591 -11.62 -16.86 44.42
C LEU A 591 -11.43 -17.69 43.15
N VAL A 592 -10.24 -17.66 42.53
CA VAL A 592 -9.91 -18.49 41.36
C VAL A 592 -9.74 -19.95 41.77
N ALA A 593 -9.13 -20.23 42.93
CA ALA A 593 -8.93 -21.59 43.43
C ALA A 593 -10.25 -22.25 43.87
N GLU A 594 -10.87 -21.75 44.94
CA GLU A 594 -12.05 -22.38 45.56
C GLU A 594 -13.21 -21.40 45.80
N GLY A 595 -13.21 -20.26 45.10
CA GLY A 595 -14.32 -19.33 45.17
C GLY A 595 -15.58 -19.86 44.51
N HIS A 596 -16.73 -19.28 44.86
CA HIS A 596 -17.98 -19.41 44.12
C HIS A 596 -18.67 -18.06 44.01
N SER A 597 -19.45 -17.86 42.96
CA SER A 597 -20.25 -16.66 42.76
C SER A 597 -21.61 -17.05 42.18
N TYR A 598 -22.69 -16.51 42.75
CA TYR A 598 -24.05 -16.82 42.33
C TYR A 598 -24.90 -15.55 42.27
N LYS A 599 -25.74 -15.42 41.24
CA LYS A 599 -26.67 -14.30 41.07
C LYS A 599 -28.07 -14.85 40.76
N GLY A 600 -28.94 -14.79 41.75
CA GLY A 600 -30.37 -15.11 41.67
C GLY A 600 -31.21 -13.94 42.18
N SER A 601 -32.14 -14.19 43.11
CA SER A 601 -32.86 -13.15 43.87
C SER A 601 -31.96 -12.34 44.81
N ALA A 602 -30.83 -12.94 45.23
CA ALA A 602 -29.72 -12.28 45.88
C ALA A 602 -28.41 -12.61 45.12
N ALA A 603 -27.39 -11.77 45.29
CA ALA A 603 -26.07 -12.01 44.72
C ALA A 603 -25.05 -12.29 45.82
N GLU A 604 -24.29 -13.37 45.69
CA GLU A 604 -23.27 -13.78 46.65
C GLU A 604 -21.94 -14.13 45.98
N ILE A 605 -20.86 -13.84 46.71
CA ILE A 605 -19.51 -14.30 46.42
C ILE A 605 -19.04 -15.04 47.67
N GLY A 606 -18.46 -16.22 47.50
CA GLY A 606 -17.98 -16.98 48.64
C GLY A 606 -16.71 -17.76 48.37
N PHE A 607 -16.15 -18.27 49.45
CA PHE A 607 -14.95 -19.11 49.48
C PHE A 607 -15.20 -20.25 50.45
N SER A 608 -14.91 -21.47 50.02
CA SER A 608 -15.24 -22.69 50.75
C SER A 608 -14.00 -23.54 50.90
N ASN A 609 -13.60 -23.86 52.14
CA ASN A 609 -12.39 -24.64 52.42
C ASN A 609 -12.55 -25.39 53.77
N LYS A 610 -11.73 -26.41 54.02
CA LYS A 610 -11.65 -27.12 55.31
C LYS A 610 -10.66 -26.46 56.28
N ASP A 611 -9.65 -25.75 55.77
CA ASP A 611 -8.63 -25.11 56.61
C ASP A 611 -9.15 -23.79 57.21
N SER A 612 -9.32 -23.81 58.53
CA SER A 612 -9.72 -22.63 59.31
C SER A 612 -8.76 -21.44 59.21
N LEU A 613 -7.47 -21.65 58.91
CA LEU A 613 -6.50 -20.57 58.73
C LEU A 613 -6.73 -19.82 57.43
N LEU A 614 -7.05 -20.53 56.34
CA LEU A 614 -7.34 -19.93 55.05
C LEU A 614 -8.67 -19.17 55.07
N LEU A 615 -9.67 -19.71 55.76
CA LEU A 615 -10.96 -19.04 55.95
C LEU A 615 -10.80 -17.73 56.74
N LYS A 616 -10.02 -17.73 57.83
CA LYS A 616 -9.72 -16.50 58.59
C LYS A 616 -8.95 -15.47 57.77
N ASP A 617 -7.92 -15.90 57.03
CA ASP A 617 -7.15 -15.02 56.14
C ASP A 617 -8.05 -14.40 55.06
N PHE A 618 -8.97 -15.18 54.46
CA PHE A 618 -9.93 -14.67 53.49
C PHE A 618 -10.93 -13.67 54.11
N GLU A 619 -11.45 -13.97 55.30
CA GLU A 619 -12.36 -13.10 56.05
C GLU A 619 -11.69 -11.75 56.40
N GLU A 620 -10.48 -11.77 56.96
CA GLU A 620 -9.71 -10.57 57.28
C GLU A 620 -9.41 -9.72 56.03
N LEU A 621 -9.08 -10.36 54.91
CA LEU A 621 -8.86 -9.68 53.64
C LEU A 621 -10.13 -8.98 53.16
N MET A 622 -11.27 -9.69 53.15
CA MET A 622 -12.57 -9.12 52.74
C MET A 622 -13.02 -7.98 53.65
N LYS A 623 -12.83 -8.11 54.97
CA LYS A 623 -13.09 -7.04 55.94
C LYS A 623 -12.17 -5.84 55.73
N SER A 624 -10.89 -6.06 55.43
CA SER A 624 -9.93 -4.96 55.23
C SER A 624 -10.11 -4.20 53.92
N VAL A 625 -10.50 -4.90 52.83
CA VAL A 625 -10.64 -4.30 51.50
C VAL A 625 -12.03 -3.71 51.29
N PHE A 626 -13.07 -4.49 51.60
CA PHE A 626 -14.46 -4.17 51.28
C PHE A 626 -15.32 -3.78 52.49
N GLN A 627 -14.81 -3.97 53.72
CA GLN A 627 -15.54 -3.69 54.98
C GLN A 627 -16.85 -4.47 55.11
N ILE A 628 -16.87 -5.71 54.62
CA ILE A 628 -18.03 -6.61 54.67
C ILE A 628 -17.71 -7.87 55.48
N GLU A 629 -18.70 -8.36 56.22
CA GLU A 629 -18.60 -9.60 57.00
C GLU A 629 -19.37 -10.75 56.32
N PRO A 630 -18.84 -11.99 56.39
CA PRO A 630 -19.47 -13.15 55.77
C PRO A 630 -20.60 -13.74 56.62
N TYR A 631 -21.48 -14.48 55.96
CA TYR A 631 -22.25 -15.54 56.60
C TYR A 631 -21.48 -16.86 56.47
N SER A 632 -21.14 -17.48 57.59
CA SER A 632 -20.43 -18.77 57.61
C SER A 632 -21.41 -19.94 57.71
N TYR A 633 -21.24 -20.94 56.85
CA TYR A 633 -22.00 -22.19 56.91
C TYR A 633 -21.06 -23.38 56.79
N THR A 634 -21.18 -24.36 57.68
CA THR A 634 -20.40 -25.61 57.61
C THR A 634 -21.32 -26.75 57.24
N ASP A 635 -20.97 -27.46 56.17
CA ASP A 635 -21.73 -28.63 55.71
C ASP A 635 -21.36 -29.90 56.50
N LYS A 636 -22.13 -30.97 56.33
CA LYS A 636 -21.96 -32.29 56.95
C LYS A 636 -20.60 -32.93 56.67
N ASP A 637 -19.97 -32.56 55.56
CA ASP A 637 -18.63 -33.02 55.16
C ASP A 637 -17.47 -32.19 55.78
N GLY A 638 -17.80 -31.28 56.70
CA GLY A 638 -16.82 -30.47 57.44
C GLY A 638 -16.21 -29.30 56.64
N VAL A 639 -16.76 -28.99 55.47
CA VAL A 639 -16.33 -27.84 54.66
C VAL A 639 -17.07 -26.59 55.13
N THR A 640 -16.33 -25.55 55.50
CA THR A 640 -16.90 -24.26 55.89
C THR A 640 -16.87 -23.31 54.70
N SER A 641 -18.01 -22.69 54.41
CA SER A 641 -18.21 -21.73 53.34
C SER A 641 -18.47 -20.35 53.91
N LEU A 642 -17.64 -19.38 53.54
CA LEU A 642 -17.86 -17.96 53.82
C LEU A 642 -18.62 -17.32 52.66
N ARG A 643 -19.81 -16.78 52.91
CA ARG A 643 -20.68 -16.18 51.89
C ARG A 643 -20.87 -14.69 52.12
N PHE A 644 -20.52 -13.88 51.13
CA PHE A 644 -20.66 -12.42 51.13
C PHE A 644 -21.81 -12.02 50.22
N ILE A 645 -22.96 -11.72 50.81
CA ILE A 645 -24.19 -11.38 50.08
C ILE A 645 -24.23 -9.87 49.85
N SER A 646 -24.07 -9.44 48.60
CA SER A 646 -24.23 -8.05 48.15
C SER A 646 -24.32 -7.96 46.61
N ILE A 647 -25.36 -7.27 46.13
CA ILE A 647 -25.57 -6.98 44.70
C ILE A 647 -24.50 -6.01 44.18
N ASP A 648 -24.15 -4.98 44.95
CA ASP A 648 -23.16 -3.98 44.55
C ASP A 648 -21.76 -4.58 44.46
N LEU A 649 -21.37 -5.44 45.41
CA LEU A 649 -20.10 -6.15 45.38
C LEU A 649 -20.02 -7.10 44.19
N TYR A 650 -21.09 -7.86 43.94
CA TYR A 650 -21.16 -8.75 42.78
C TYR A 650 -21.02 -7.97 41.48
N ASN A 651 -21.77 -6.87 41.30
CA ASN A 651 -21.72 -6.07 40.10
C ASN A 651 -20.34 -5.42 39.92
N TRP A 652 -19.70 -4.98 41.01
CA TRP A 652 -18.36 -4.39 40.98
C TRP A 652 -17.29 -5.41 40.60
N MET A 653 -17.34 -6.60 41.19
CA MET A 653 -16.45 -7.70 40.83
C MET A 653 -16.69 -8.17 39.40
N ASN A 654 -17.94 -8.23 38.94
CA ASN A 654 -18.26 -8.62 37.56
C ASN A 654 -17.85 -7.57 36.52
N LYS A 655 -17.85 -6.28 36.89
CA LYS A 655 -17.40 -5.19 36.01
C LYS A 655 -15.88 -5.16 35.86
N ASN A 656 -15.15 -5.42 36.95
CA ASN A 656 -13.70 -5.30 36.99
C ASN A 656 -12.95 -6.61 36.75
N PHE A 657 -13.54 -7.75 37.13
CA PHE A 657 -12.94 -9.08 37.08
C PHE A 657 -13.95 -10.15 36.63
N PRO A 658 -14.60 -9.98 35.45
CA PRO A 658 -15.58 -10.94 34.94
C PRO A 658 -15.01 -12.37 34.81
N GLU A 659 -13.69 -12.52 34.67
CA GLU A 659 -13.01 -13.80 34.51
C GLU A 659 -13.12 -14.72 35.74
N VAL A 660 -13.25 -14.14 36.95
CA VAL A 660 -13.35 -14.89 38.22
C VAL A 660 -14.80 -15.15 38.61
N MET A 661 -15.74 -14.38 38.05
CA MET A 661 -17.18 -14.43 38.35
C MET A 661 -17.94 -15.49 37.55
N ASN A 662 -17.22 -16.45 36.98
CA ASN A 662 -17.75 -17.55 36.19
C ASN A 662 -17.80 -18.87 37.00
N ILE A 663 -18.49 -19.87 36.46
CA ILE A 663 -18.46 -21.24 37.00
C ILE A 663 -17.02 -21.78 37.04
N SER A 664 -16.70 -22.67 37.97
CA SER A 664 -15.31 -23.12 38.25
C SER A 664 -14.53 -23.54 37.00
N ILE A 665 -15.15 -24.29 36.08
CA ILE A 665 -14.53 -24.75 34.81
C ILE A 665 -14.14 -23.59 33.88
N LYS A 666 -14.84 -22.45 33.98
CA LYS A 666 -14.65 -21.28 33.11
C LYS A 666 -13.85 -20.16 33.80
N LYS A 667 -13.47 -20.31 35.07
CA LYS A 667 -12.67 -19.31 35.77
C LYS A 667 -11.31 -19.15 35.12
N ARG A 668 -10.86 -17.91 34.98
CA ARG A 668 -9.52 -17.59 34.47
C ARG A 668 -8.86 -16.55 35.35
N ILE A 669 -7.52 -16.52 35.28
CA ILE A 669 -6.72 -15.45 35.85
C ILE A 669 -7.14 -14.13 35.18
N PRO A 670 -7.49 -13.09 35.96
CA PRO A 670 -7.87 -11.79 35.39
C PRO A 670 -6.78 -11.19 34.51
N SER A 671 -7.19 -10.59 33.40
CA SER A 671 -6.30 -9.83 32.50
C SER A 671 -5.50 -8.75 33.24
N ASN A 672 -6.15 -8.04 34.17
CA ASN A 672 -5.51 -7.04 35.03
C ASN A 672 -4.37 -7.62 35.87
N ILE A 673 -4.42 -8.89 36.29
CA ILE A 673 -3.34 -9.52 37.05
C ILE A 673 -2.15 -9.85 36.15
N LEU A 674 -2.40 -10.23 34.89
CA LEU A 674 -1.36 -10.55 33.91
C LEU A 674 -0.55 -9.30 33.51
N GLY A 675 -1.16 -8.11 33.50
CA GLY A 675 -0.48 -6.84 33.24
C GLY A 675 0.15 -6.16 34.47
N ALA A 676 -0.18 -6.61 35.68
CA ALA A 676 0.19 -5.95 36.93
C ALA A 676 1.65 -6.15 37.35
N SER A 677 2.12 -5.30 38.27
CA SER A 677 3.45 -5.43 38.86
C SER A 677 3.71 -6.83 39.45
N VAL A 678 4.99 -7.24 39.46
CA VAL A 678 5.42 -8.55 39.98
C VAL A 678 4.90 -8.79 41.40
N LYS A 679 4.89 -7.76 42.25
CA LYS A 679 4.37 -7.84 43.62
C LYS A 679 2.89 -8.19 43.68
N ILE A 680 2.07 -7.63 42.78
CA ILE A 680 0.63 -7.92 42.70
C ILE A 680 0.42 -9.36 42.21
N ALA A 681 1.13 -9.76 41.15
CA ALA A 681 1.05 -11.12 40.61
C ALA A 681 1.51 -12.18 41.64
N GLN A 682 2.56 -11.91 42.42
CA GLN A 682 3.02 -12.79 43.50
C GLN A 682 1.95 -13.02 44.57
N GLU A 683 1.26 -11.96 45.02
CA GLU A 683 0.20 -12.10 46.02
C GLU A 683 -1.04 -12.84 45.46
N PHE A 684 -1.36 -12.66 44.17
CA PHE A 684 -2.38 -13.48 43.50
C PHE A 684 -2.01 -14.96 43.53
N LEU A 685 -0.80 -15.30 43.08
CA LEU A 685 -0.32 -16.69 43.07
C LEU A 685 -0.27 -17.28 44.47
N ARG A 686 0.14 -16.51 45.48
CA ARG A 686 0.09 -16.95 46.88
C ARG A 686 -1.32 -17.31 47.32
N GLY A 687 -2.32 -16.51 46.98
CA GLY A 687 -3.73 -16.83 47.27
C GLY A 687 -4.20 -18.08 46.52
N ALA A 688 -3.91 -18.16 45.21
CA ALA A 688 -4.33 -19.27 44.37
C ALA A 688 -3.70 -20.61 44.81
N PHE A 689 -2.38 -20.65 45.02
CA PHE A 689 -1.69 -21.87 45.48
C PHE A 689 -2.07 -22.28 46.91
N LYS A 690 -2.35 -21.32 47.79
CA LYS A 690 -2.84 -21.65 49.14
C LYS A 690 -4.24 -22.24 49.11
N GLY A 691 -5.13 -21.71 48.28
CA GLY A 691 -6.48 -22.25 48.11
C GLY A 691 -6.51 -23.62 47.44
N ASP A 692 -5.66 -23.84 46.43
CA ASP A 692 -5.62 -25.11 45.66
C ASP A 692 -4.76 -26.20 46.35
N GLY A 693 -3.74 -25.79 47.11
CA GLY A 693 -2.82 -26.69 47.82
C GLY A 693 -3.35 -27.27 49.13
N SER A 694 -4.62 -27.03 49.47
CA SER A 694 -5.27 -27.47 50.71
C SER A 694 -6.36 -28.52 50.47
N VAL A 695 -6.10 -29.49 49.60
CA VAL A 695 -6.93 -30.70 49.46
C VAL A 695 -6.56 -31.74 50.51
#